data_AF-D2UA61-F1
#
_entry.id   AF-D2UA61-F1
#
_cell.length_a   1.000
_cell.length_b   1.000
_cell.length_c   1.000
_cell.angle_alpha   90.00
_cell.angle_beta   90.00
_cell.angle_gamma   90.00
#
_symmetry.space_group_name_H-M   'P 1'
#
loop_
_entity.id
_entity.type
_entity.pdbx_description
1 polymer ?
#
loop_
_entity_poly.entity_id
_entity_poly.type
_entity_poly.pdbx_seq_one_letter_code
_entity_poly.pdbx_strand_id
1 'polypeptide(L)'
;MNRAFKIVWNRVMGAWVIVSELAKTKAKGGRQKRASHSPFLGLCLATLVCIVSAENEASAAICYWYHGWVCSDDQPQPEDVTGLKYVQINSTGEESKASGTDSSAMGPAAAAYGDNAMALGKLAKATGVNSTAVGVAAKAGGHSALALGSESNASGIASSALGYNANASGYTATALGFNTKASGQSSVAVGSSANASGIASSALGYQANASGYTATALGFNTNASGQRSVAVGSSAKATDVNSTAVGVAAKAGGHSALALGSESNASGIASSALGYQANASGYTATALGFNTKASGQSSVAVGSSANASGIASSALGHNANASGYNALALGDRATADQAGAVALGAGSSTAATVATTGATINGTAYKYAGNAPTSTVSVGSAGHERTVTNVAAGRVSETSTDAVNGSQLYATNTEVSSVGGKVTEINKTLEKLQQGTGVKYVNTNSTGDDSVATGTDSTAIGVAANAAGDRTLAIGKGASALGGDAVAQGSNASASGLGAVAQGSDATASGGYSVAQGASAQASGAASIAIGDSSSAQAKNAVAIGSKAVASSTGDVALGSGSTTSSAIATKGVVLNGHSYAFAGTAPTSTVSVGSAGNERTVTNVAAGRLSETSTDAVNGSQLHATNTEVSKLDHAVKSIQGGDGVKYMRVNSSGEDSVATGADSIAIGPDAVAGNANDVAIGASARTAATTAVASTTLGGSTYNFAGSTPVGAFSVGAVGAERQIQNVAAGRLSASSTDAVNGSQLYATNQKVQDNSSTISTLQSSLTTMQETTRKGGAFSGGSGTGSSKAESSSASSTPANQVVPVAVGNNGTSVVVGPTATASNTSTTAAGNNSQASGLNATAMGADAVASGAGSVAVGKGAKATEANSVALGQGSVADRANSVSVGSATNQRQITNVAAGTQLTDAVNVGQLNDGLSGVVDWSRNYTDTRVGQVDRRASAGVAAAMAMSSLPQAYQPDQSAAGVSLSSFRGEQAIAVGVSKISESGRYLFKVNASATTRGDAGVAVGAGMVW
;
A
#
# COMPACT_ATOMS: atom_id res chain seq x y z
N MET A 1 0.66 16.88 63.42
CA MET A 1 0.25 16.98 62.00
C MET A 1 1.04 18.09 61.35
N ASN A 2 1.49 17.97 60.10
CA ASN A 2 1.80 19.12 59.22
C ASN A 2 2.02 18.68 57.76
N ARG A 3 1.91 19.61 56.81
CA ARG A 3 2.03 19.41 55.35
C ARG A 3 3.33 20.02 54.83
N ALA A 4 3.88 19.48 53.74
CA ALA A 4 5.06 20.03 53.04
C ALA A 4 4.65 20.77 51.75
N PHE A 5 5.35 21.87 51.42
CA PHE A 5 4.88 22.85 50.42
C PHE A 5 5.66 22.91 49.10
N LYS A 6 6.92 22.45 49.03
CA LYS A 6 7.68 22.41 47.77
C LYS A 6 8.80 21.39 47.82
N ILE A 7 9.08 20.78 46.67
CA ILE A 7 10.19 19.83 46.46
C ILE A 7 11.15 20.45 45.44
N VAL A 8 12.46 20.44 45.71
CA VAL A 8 13.46 21.07 44.85
C VAL A 8 14.63 20.11 44.61
N TRP A 9 15.11 20.04 43.36
CA TRP A 9 16.20 19.16 42.97
C TRP A 9 17.56 19.71 43.39
N ASN A 10 18.21 19.09 44.39
CA ASN A 10 19.54 19.51 44.81
C ASN A 10 20.61 18.84 43.93
N ARG A 11 21.12 19.61 42.96
CA ARG A 11 22.10 19.17 41.94
C ARG A 11 23.43 18.65 42.50
N VAL A 12 23.72 18.85 43.79
CA VAL A 12 24.93 18.34 44.48
C VAL A 12 24.69 17.02 45.23
N MET A 13 23.43 16.66 45.49
CA MET A 13 23.06 15.42 46.20
C MET A 13 22.35 14.38 45.32
N GLY A 14 21.92 14.74 44.11
CA GLY A 14 21.33 13.80 43.16
C GLY A 14 19.93 13.30 43.52
N ALA A 15 19.21 14.04 44.38
CA ALA A 15 17.87 13.69 44.84
C ALA A 15 16.94 14.92 44.92
N TRP A 16 15.64 14.65 44.86
CA TRP A 16 14.58 15.60 45.21
C TRP A 16 14.52 15.77 46.73
N VAL A 17 14.69 16.99 47.23
CA VAL A 17 14.70 17.28 48.67
C VAL A 17 13.48 18.11 49.05
N ILE A 18 12.80 17.69 50.13
CA ILE A 18 11.80 18.51 50.83
C ILE A 18 12.57 19.42 51.80
N VAL A 19 12.46 20.73 51.62
CA VAL A 19 13.09 21.69 52.54
C VAL A 19 12.16 21.91 53.74
N SER A 20 12.40 21.14 54.80
CA SER A 20 12.25 21.63 56.17
C SER A 20 13.63 22.08 56.65
N GLU A 21 13.72 23.11 57.48
CA GLU A 21 15.02 23.67 57.87
C GLU A 21 15.85 22.69 58.72
N LEU A 22 17.05 22.31 58.24
CA LEU A 22 18.33 22.66 58.90
C LEU A 22 19.58 22.26 58.09
N ALA A 23 20.56 23.19 58.04
CA ALA A 23 22.02 22.94 58.02
C ALA A 23 22.67 22.11 56.87
N LYS A 24 24.01 21.95 56.82
CA LYS A 24 25.04 22.99 56.56
C LYS A 24 26.30 22.33 55.92
N THR A 25 27.25 23.13 55.42
CA THR A 25 28.24 22.75 54.39
C THR A 25 29.59 22.15 54.84
N LYS A 26 30.12 21.22 54.02
CA LYS A 26 31.52 21.01 53.54
C LYS A 26 32.75 21.14 54.47
N ALA A 27 33.70 20.20 54.26
CA ALA A 27 35.14 20.31 54.56
C ALA A 27 36.01 19.98 53.31
N LYS A 28 37.36 20.10 53.38
CA LYS A 28 38.30 19.85 52.26
C LYS A 28 39.75 19.57 52.73
N GLY A 29 40.45 18.59 52.14
CA GLY A 29 41.92 18.43 52.28
C GLY A 29 42.45 17.05 51.85
N GLY A 30 43.75 16.93 51.53
CA GLY A 30 44.40 15.65 51.17
C GLY A 30 45.94 15.74 51.05
N ARG A 31 46.65 14.60 50.99
CA ARG A 31 48.10 14.52 50.72
C ARG A 31 48.54 13.10 50.28
N GLN A 32 49.77 12.99 49.75
CA GLN A 32 50.36 11.77 49.17
C GLN A 32 50.84 10.73 50.21
N LYS A 33 51.02 9.48 49.77
CA LYS A 33 52.24 8.68 50.02
C LYS A 33 52.45 7.61 48.93
N ARG A 34 53.71 7.19 48.73
CA ARG A 34 54.11 6.09 47.82
C ARG A 34 53.89 4.72 48.48
N ALA A 35 53.64 3.70 47.66
CA ALA A 35 54.07 2.32 47.89
C ALA A 35 54.45 1.68 46.53
N SER A 36 55.46 0.82 46.51
CA SER A 36 55.98 0.16 45.30
C SER A 36 55.21 -1.12 44.96
N HIS A 37 55.15 -1.48 43.68
CA HIS A 37 54.84 -2.83 43.20
C HIS A 37 55.82 -3.23 42.10
N SER A 38 56.37 -4.44 42.20
CA SER A 38 57.20 -5.09 41.18
C SER A 38 56.65 -6.50 40.94
N PRO A 39 56.33 -6.90 39.70
CA PRO A 39 55.91 -8.27 39.36
C PRO A 39 57.10 -9.12 38.85
N PHE A 40 56.79 -10.36 38.43
CA PHE A 40 57.69 -11.41 37.90
C PHE A 40 58.59 -12.12 38.95
N LEU A 41 58.86 -13.42 38.85
CA LEU A 41 58.16 -14.56 38.20
C LEU A 41 58.77 -15.86 38.78
N GLY A 42 58.08 -16.99 38.76
CA GLY A 42 58.75 -18.26 39.06
C GLY A 42 57.95 -19.53 38.73
N LEU A 43 58.52 -20.39 37.88
CA LEU A 43 58.49 -21.85 38.06
C LEU A 43 59.55 -22.57 37.20
N CYS A 44 59.75 -23.86 37.49
CA CYS A 44 60.59 -24.88 36.85
C CYS A 44 62.09 -24.81 37.22
N LEU A 45 62.68 -25.84 37.83
CA LEU A 45 62.54 -27.28 37.52
C LEU A 45 62.60 -28.18 38.78
N ALA A 46 62.16 -29.44 38.67
CA ALA A 46 62.30 -30.45 39.73
C ALA A 46 62.49 -31.87 39.16
N THR A 47 63.44 -32.64 39.71
CA THR A 47 63.76 -34.09 39.55
C THR A 47 65.18 -34.29 40.10
N LEU A 48 65.62 -35.41 40.70
CA LEU A 48 65.00 -36.60 41.30
C LEU A 48 66.10 -37.20 42.23
N VAL A 49 65.85 -37.60 43.48
CA VAL A 49 65.63 -39.00 43.95
C VAL A 49 65.61 -38.96 45.49
N CYS A 50 64.89 -39.90 46.13
CA CYS A 50 64.69 -39.97 47.58
C CYS A 50 65.91 -40.47 48.38
N ILE A 51 65.97 -40.11 49.67
CA ILE A 51 65.98 -41.06 50.81
C ILE A 51 65.54 -40.31 52.08
N VAL A 52 64.95 -41.03 53.04
CA VAL A 52 64.44 -40.50 54.31
C VAL A 52 65.11 -41.23 55.46
N SER A 53 65.72 -40.51 56.42
CA SER A 53 65.48 -40.71 57.87
C SER A 53 66.37 -39.88 58.81
N ALA A 54 65.71 -39.30 59.82
CA ALA A 54 66.13 -39.18 61.22
C ALA A 54 67.37 -38.33 61.64
N GLU A 55 67.28 -37.88 62.89
CA GLU A 55 68.20 -36.99 63.62
C GLU A 55 69.15 -37.81 64.52
N ASN A 56 70.36 -37.28 64.79
CA ASN A 56 70.75 -36.89 66.17
C ASN A 56 72.11 -36.19 66.23
N GLU A 57 72.33 -35.44 67.31
CA GLU A 57 73.66 -35.00 67.76
C GLU A 57 74.29 -36.03 68.73
N ALA A 58 75.62 -36.11 68.79
CA ALA A 58 76.43 -36.01 70.04
C ALA A 58 77.87 -36.58 69.92
N SER A 59 78.85 -35.68 69.97
CA SER A 59 80.03 -35.69 70.87
C SER A 59 81.07 -36.84 70.97
N ALA A 60 82.33 -36.40 70.82
CA ALA A 60 83.51 -36.68 71.67
C ALA A 60 84.35 -37.99 71.53
N ALA A 61 85.67 -37.79 71.39
CA ALA A 61 86.72 -38.32 72.29
C ALA A 61 88.06 -37.55 72.10
N ILE A 62 88.98 -37.61 73.07
CA ILE A 62 90.26 -36.86 73.11
C ILE A 62 91.39 -37.74 73.70
N CYS A 63 92.63 -37.58 73.22
CA CYS A 63 93.88 -38.21 73.72
C CYS A 63 93.98 -39.76 73.50
N TYR A 64 95.15 -40.43 73.58
CA TYR A 64 96.39 -40.18 74.34
C TYR A 64 97.70 -40.46 73.58
N TRP A 65 98.83 -40.06 74.18
CA TRP A 65 100.20 -40.45 73.86
C TRP A 65 100.71 -41.58 74.79
N TYR A 66 101.79 -42.25 74.35
CA TYR A 66 102.93 -42.80 75.13
C TYR A 66 102.98 -44.28 75.65
N HIS A 67 104.13 -44.90 75.31
CA HIS A 67 104.91 -45.99 75.94
C HIS A 67 104.44 -47.46 75.96
N GLY A 68 105.34 -48.36 75.50
CA GLY A 68 105.66 -49.59 76.25
C GLY A 68 106.33 -50.80 75.55
N TRP A 69 107.68 -50.96 75.66
CA TRP A 69 108.43 -52.24 75.80
C TRP A 69 108.44 -53.25 74.60
N VAL A 70 109.39 -54.19 74.39
CA VAL A 70 110.78 -54.44 74.88
C VAL A 70 111.61 -55.29 73.87
N CYS A 71 112.94 -55.18 73.94
CA CYS A 71 114.09 -55.88 73.32
C CYS A 71 113.96 -57.18 72.47
N SER A 72 114.81 -57.28 71.43
CA SER A 72 115.93 -58.26 71.32
C SER A 72 116.86 -57.91 70.13
N ASP A 73 118.08 -58.48 70.09
CA ASP A 73 119.19 -58.11 69.20
C ASP A 73 120.05 -59.34 68.85
N ASP A 74 120.26 -59.63 67.55
CA ASP A 74 121.48 -60.24 66.97
C ASP A 74 121.49 -60.19 65.42
N GLN A 75 122.63 -60.51 64.80
CA GLN A 75 123.03 -60.26 63.39
C GLN A 75 122.83 -61.50 62.45
N PRO A 76 123.20 -61.54 61.14
CA PRO A 76 123.76 -60.50 60.24
C PRO A 76 123.16 -60.40 58.79
N GLN A 77 123.35 -59.25 58.12
CA GLN A 77 123.68 -59.00 56.67
C GLN A 77 122.83 -59.62 55.53
N PRO A 78 122.61 -58.94 54.37
CA PRO A 78 123.57 -58.08 53.64
C PRO A 78 123.25 -56.57 53.58
N GLU A 79 124.24 -55.80 53.10
CA GLU A 79 124.20 -54.36 52.94
C GLU A 79 123.40 -53.94 51.70
N ASP A 80 122.10 -53.65 51.88
CA ASP A 80 121.29 -53.02 50.84
C ASP A 80 120.33 -51.96 51.42
N VAL A 81 120.32 -50.79 50.79
CA VAL A 81 119.56 -49.55 51.10
C VAL A 81 119.08 -49.35 52.55
N THR A 82 119.94 -48.75 53.40
CA THR A 82 119.56 -48.37 54.77
C THR A 82 118.46 -47.30 54.80
N GLY A 83 117.26 -47.68 55.24
CA GLY A 83 116.31 -46.76 55.88
C GLY A 83 115.01 -46.47 55.15
N LEU A 84 114.03 -47.39 55.24
CA LEU A 84 112.59 -47.07 55.26
C LEU A 84 111.81 -48.29 55.81
N LYS A 85 111.48 -48.29 57.12
CA LYS A 85 110.97 -49.47 57.86
C LYS A 85 109.55 -49.95 57.45
N TYR A 86 108.99 -49.38 56.39
CA TYR A 86 107.62 -49.63 55.89
C TYR A 86 107.53 -49.73 54.35
N VAL A 87 108.66 -49.82 53.62
CA VAL A 87 108.67 -49.90 52.15
C VAL A 87 109.47 -51.13 51.70
N GLN A 88 108.80 -52.08 51.04
CA GLN A 88 109.46 -53.18 50.34
C GLN A 88 109.48 -52.89 48.83
N ILE A 89 110.63 -53.12 48.19
CA ILE A 89 110.81 -52.99 46.74
C ILE A 89 111.43 -54.31 46.24
N ASN A 90 110.81 -54.92 45.24
CA ASN A 90 111.33 -56.11 44.57
C ASN A 90 111.44 -55.81 43.07
N SER A 91 112.66 -55.75 42.54
CA SER A 91 112.91 -55.36 41.15
C SER A 91 114.27 -55.80 40.61
N THR A 92 114.33 -55.85 39.28
CA THR A 92 115.50 -56.26 38.48
C THR A 92 115.82 -55.27 37.35
N GLY A 93 115.36 -54.02 37.48
CA GLY A 93 115.62 -52.95 36.51
C GLY A 93 116.52 -51.85 37.07
N GLU A 94 116.93 -50.94 36.20
CA GLU A 94 117.72 -49.74 36.52
C GLU A 94 117.23 -48.99 37.77
N GLU A 95 118.15 -48.30 38.45
CA GLU A 95 117.87 -47.49 39.65
C GLU A 95 116.85 -46.36 39.41
N SER A 96 116.23 -45.89 40.49
CA SER A 96 115.44 -44.65 40.48
C SER A 96 116.33 -43.41 40.59
N LYS A 97 116.02 -42.35 39.85
CA LYS A 97 116.85 -41.13 39.77
C LYS A 97 116.08 -39.87 40.16
N ALA A 98 116.24 -39.44 41.41
CA ALA A 98 115.84 -38.10 41.87
C ALA A 98 117.03 -37.15 41.67
N SER A 99 116.91 -36.18 40.76
CA SER A 99 117.98 -35.23 40.42
C SER A 99 117.54 -33.77 40.35
N GLY A 100 116.28 -33.46 40.63
CA GLY A 100 115.85 -32.11 40.97
C GLY A 100 116.00 -31.85 42.47
N THR A 101 116.08 -30.58 42.88
CA THR A 101 116.05 -30.17 44.28
C THR A 101 114.75 -30.66 44.93
N ASP A 102 114.79 -31.18 46.16
CA ASP A 102 113.61 -31.71 46.88
C ASP A 102 112.76 -32.74 46.09
N SER A 103 113.34 -33.42 45.10
CA SER A 103 112.63 -34.40 44.27
C SER A 103 112.60 -35.80 44.90
N SER A 104 111.69 -36.66 44.44
CA SER A 104 111.53 -38.04 44.94
C SER A 104 111.26 -39.01 43.80
N ALA A 105 112.05 -40.07 43.69
CA ALA A 105 111.91 -41.10 42.65
C ALA A 105 111.89 -42.49 43.30
N MET A 106 110.90 -43.31 42.95
CA MET A 106 110.60 -44.59 43.62
C MET A 106 110.15 -45.64 42.60
N GLY A 107 110.92 -46.73 42.48
CA GLY A 107 110.66 -47.84 41.54
C GLY A 107 111.62 -47.85 40.33
N PRO A 108 111.75 -48.99 39.62
CA PRO A 108 112.81 -49.22 38.64
C PRO A 108 112.73 -48.25 37.45
N ALA A 109 113.83 -47.58 37.13
CA ALA A 109 113.94 -46.53 36.12
C ALA A 109 112.97 -45.35 36.32
N ALA A 110 112.39 -45.17 37.51
CA ALA A 110 111.61 -43.98 37.85
C ALA A 110 112.55 -42.77 37.96
N ALA A 111 112.20 -41.62 37.39
CA ALA A 111 113.09 -40.47 37.34
C ALA A 111 112.38 -39.13 37.54
N ALA A 112 112.74 -38.43 38.61
CA ALA A 112 112.28 -37.09 38.95
C ALA A 112 113.43 -36.10 38.66
N TYR A 113 113.34 -35.42 37.52
CA TYR A 113 114.37 -34.49 37.02
C TYR A 113 114.09 -33.03 37.34
N GLY A 114 112.83 -32.66 37.62
CA GLY A 114 112.46 -31.29 38.00
C GLY A 114 112.53 -31.06 39.51
N ASP A 115 112.72 -29.81 39.93
CA ASP A 115 112.67 -29.43 41.35
C ASP A 115 111.27 -29.70 41.93
N ASN A 116 111.21 -30.13 43.19
CA ASN A 116 110.02 -30.58 43.92
C ASN A 116 109.17 -31.64 43.17
N ALA A 117 109.76 -32.39 42.22
CA ALA A 117 109.05 -33.36 41.40
C ALA A 117 108.99 -34.76 42.04
N MET A 118 107.92 -35.52 41.77
CA MET A 118 107.68 -36.86 42.30
C MET A 118 107.48 -37.87 41.16
N ALA A 119 108.25 -38.97 41.14
CA ALA A 119 108.13 -40.06 40.18
C ALA A 119 107.97 -41.41 40.89
N LEU A 120 106.81 -42.07 40.75
CA LEU A 120 106.47 -43.31 41.46
C LEU A 120 105.98 -44.39 40.49
N GLY A 121 106.76 -45.45 40.31
CA GLY A 121 106.45 -46.60 39.45
C GLY A 121 107.45 -46.82 38.32
N LYS A 122 107.46 -48.03 37.74
CA LYS A 122 108.43 -48.43 36.72
C LYS A 122 108.43 -47.46 35.53
N LEU A 123 109.58 -46.89 35.16
CA LEU A 123 109.73 -45.91 34.07
C LEU A 123 108.92 -44.61 34.25
N ALA A 124 108.38 -44.30 35.44
CA ALA A 124 107.69 -43.04 35.69
C ALA A 124 108.67 -41.86 35.55
N LYS A 125 108.28 -40.77 34.86
CA LYS A 125 109.19 -39.65 34.54
C LYS A 125 108.55 -38.29 34.81
N ALA A 126 108.98 -37.62 35.86
CA ALA A 126 108.58 -36.26 36.22
C ALA A 126 109.70 -35.28 35.87
N THR A 127 109.56 -34.51 34.78
CA THR A 127 110.60 -33.57 34.30
C THR A 127 110.27 -32.10 34.55
N GLY A 128 109.02 -31.77 34.85
CA GLY A 128 108.65 -30.40 35.19
C GLY A 128 108.95 -30.08 36.66
N VAL A 129 109.27 -28.82 36.94
CA VAL A 129 109.25 -28.27 38.31
C VAL A 129 107.85 -28.47 38.91
N ASN A 130 107.76 -28.89 40.18
CA ASN A 130 106.52 -29.23 40.90
C ASN A 130 105.65 -30.29 40.21
N SER A 131 106.22 -31.20 39.40
CA SER A 131 105.45 -32.19 38.62
C SER A 131 105.40 -33.57 39.28
N THR A 132 104.28 -34.28 39.13
CA THR A 132 104.02 -35.58 39.78
C THR A 132 103.63 -36.63 38.75
N ALA A 133 104.43 -37.68 38.61
CA ALA A 133 104.23 -38.80 37.70
C ALA A 133 104.08 -40.12 38.51
N VAL A 134 102.92 -40.77 38.44
CA VAL A 134 102.60 -41.95 39.25
C VAL A 134 101.97 -43.03 38.36
N GLY A 135 102.62 -44.20 38.25
CA GLY A 135 102.21 -45.31 37.41
C GLY A 135 103.28 -45.73 36.40
N VAL A 136 103.13 -46.93 35.83
CA VAL A 136 104.12 -47.47 34.89
C VAL A 136 104.21 -46.60 33.63
N ALA A 137 105.40 -46.13 33.29
CA ALA A 137 105.66 -45.18 32.19
C ALA A 137 104.82 -43.88 32.24
N ALA A 138 104.28 -43.50 33.41
CA ALA A 138 103.61 -42.21 33.60
C ALA A 138 104.60 -41.06 33.42
N LYS A 139 104.21 -39.98 32.75
CA LYS A 139 105.10 -38.88 32.36
C LYS A 139 104.51 -37.51 32.65
N ALA A 140 105.01 -36.84 33.68
CA ALA A 140 104.68 -35.45 33.98
C ALA A 140 105.77 -34.54 33.35
N GLY A 141 105.47 -34.05 32.15
CA GLY A 141 106.43 -33.32 31.32
C GLY A 141 106.51 -31.83 31.62
N GLY A 142 105.37 -31.19 31.89
CA GLY A 142 105.27 -29.74 32.11
C GLY A 142 105.42 -29.32 33.58
N HIS A 143 105.71 -28.05 33.82
CA HIS A 143 105.75 -27.48 35.18
C HIS A 143 104.37 -27.59 35.84
N SER A 144 104.32 -27.96 37.11
CA SER A 144 103.08 -28.23 37.87
C SER A 144 102.14 -29.25 37.22
N ALA A 145 102.66 -30.17 36.40
CA ALA A 145 101.85 -31.18 35.73
C ALA A 145 101.65 -32.45 36.58
N LEU A 146 100.49 -33.08 36.46
CA LEU A 146 100.12 -34.31 37.18
C LEU A 146 99.79 -35.43 36.19
N ALA A 147 100.58 -36.48 36.16
CA ALA A 147 100.33 -37.71 35.39
C ALA A 147 100.10 -38.88 36.37
N LEU A 148 98.89 -39.44 36.41
CA LEU A 148 98.50 -40.50 37.34
C LEU A 148 97.79 -41.63 36.58
N GLY A 149 98.44 -42.78 36.44
CA GLY A 149 98.00 -43.93 35.66
C GLY A 149 99.07 -44.41 34.68
N SER A 150 99.04 -45.70 34.33
CA SER A 150 100.00 -46.27 33.39
C SER A 150 99.95 -45.57 32.02
N GLU A 151 101.11 -45.24 31.46
CA GLU A 151 101.26 -44.53 30.17
C GLU A 151 100.60 -43.14 30.12
N SER A 152 100.17 -42.57 31.25
CA SER A 152 99.64 -41.20 31.29
C SER A 152 100.72 -40.17 30.93
N ASN A 153 100.42 -39.17 30.12
CA ASN A 153 101.34 -38.11 29.70
C ASN A 153 100.71 -36.73 29.94
N ALA A 154 101.15 -36.04 30.99
CA ALA A 154 100.82 -34.65 31.30
C ALA A 154 101.98 -33.75 30.85
N SER A 155 102.09 -33.50 29.54
CA SER A 155 103.22 -32.75 28.96
C SER A 155 102.98 -31.24 28.82
N GLY A 156 101.76 -30.75 29.07
CA GLY A 156 101.49 -29.32 29.16
C GLY A 156 101.84 -28.72 30.52
N ILE A 157 102.18 -27.44 30.59
CA ILE A 157 102.32 -26.70 31.87
C ILE A 157 100.96 -26.68 32.57
N ALA A 158 100.94 -26.97 33.88
CA ALA A 158 99.76 -27.10 34.72
C ALA A 158 98.69 -28.06 34.17
N SER A 159 99.12 -29.08 33.41
CA SER A 159 98.22 -30.09 32.83
C SER A 159 98.00 -31.28 33.78
N SER A 160 96.85 -31.94 33.68
CA SER A 160 96.51 -33.12 34.48
C SER A 160 96.06 -34.26 33.58
N ALA A 161 96.72 -35.41 33.65
CA ALA A 161 96.39 -36.63 32.92
C ALA A 161 96.16 -37.78 33.91
N LEU A 162 94.91 -38.22 34.08
CA LEU A 162 94.50 -39.23 35.04
C LEU A 162 93.80 -40.40 34.33
N GLY A 163 94.47 -41.55 34.27
CA GLY A 163 93.98 -42.78 33.64
C GLY A 163 95.01 -43.47 32.73
N TYR A 164 94.71 -44.69 32.31
CA TYR A 164 95.56 -45.44 31.38
C TYR A 164 95.65 -44.71 30.03
N ASN A 165 96.87 -44.43 29.55
CA ASN A 165 97.14 -43.66 28.33
C ASN A 165 96.35 -42.33 28.23
N ALA A 166 96.09 -41.68 29.37
CA ALA A 166 95.52 -40.32 29.39
C ALA A 166 96.59 -39.31 28.95
N ASN A 167 96.30 -38.43 28.01
CA ASN A 167 97.27 -37.53 27.39
C ASN A 167 96.81 -36.06 27.46
N ALA A 168 97.37 -35.31 28.40
CA ALA A 168 97.16 -33.87 28.55
C ALA A 168 98.38 -33.11 28.03
N SER A 169 98.36 -32.73 26.76
CA SER A 169 99.48 -32.05 26.09
C SER A 169 99.33 -30.52 25.98
N GLY A 170 98.13 -29.99 26.21
CA GLY A 170 97.88 -28.55 26.19
C GLY A 170 98.22 -27.84 27.50
N TYR A 171 98.58 -26.55 27.43
CA TYR A 171 98.72 -25.69 28.60
C TYR A 171 97.41 -25.66 29.42
N THR A 172 97.45 -25.93 30.74
CA THR A 172 96.27 -26.07 31.62
C THR A 172 95.22 -27.09 31.15
N ALA A 173 95.62 -28.11 30.37
CA ALA A 173 94.70 -29.12 29.86
C ALA A 173 94.46 -30.27 30.85
N THR A 174 93.24 -30.82 30.89
CA THR A 174 92.84 -31.91 31.78
C THR A 174 92.30 -33.10 31.00
N ALA A 175 92.97 -34.25 31.06
CA ALA A 175 92.56 -35.53 30.48
C ALA A 175 92.22 -36.53 31.60
N LEU A 176 90.99 -37.06 31.64
CA LEU A 176 90.48 -37.92 32.72
C LEU A 176 89.76 -39.15 32.15
N GLY A 177 90.45 -40.29 32.15
CA GLY A 177 89.93 -41.59 31.72
C GLY A 177 90.84 -42.32 30.73
N PHE A 178 90.52 -43.59 30.48
CA PHE A 178 91.25 -44.45 29.53
C PHE A 178 91.37 -43.79 28.14
N ASN A 179 92.58 -43.72 27.60
CA ASN A 179 92.88 -43.23 26.24
C ASN A 179 92.33 -41.81 25.95
N THR A 180 92.22 -40.96 26.98
CA THR A 180 91.75 -39.57 26.82
C THR A 180 92.82 -38.66 26.24
N LYS A 181 92.40 -37.62 25.51
CA LYS A 181 93.32 -36.64 24.90
C LYS A 181 92.83 -35.21 25.10
N ALA A 182 93.52 -34.44 25.95
CA ALA A 182 93.32 -33.01 26.14
C ALA A 182 94.55 -32.26 25.57
N SER A 183 94.46 -31.90 24.29
CA SER A 183 95.60 -31.40 23.50
C SER A 183 95.50 -29.93 23.10
N GLY A 184 94.32 -29.31 23.21
CA GLY A 184 94.18 -27.86 23.11
C GLY A 184 94.59 -27.14 24.40
N GLN A 185 95.04 -25.89 24.30
CA GLN A 185 95.21 -25.02 25.47
C GLN A 185 93.89 -24.90 26.24
N SER A 186 93.95 -25.05 27.57
CA SER A 186 92.82 -24.98 28.50
C SER A 186 91.66 -25.91 28.11
N SER A 187 91.98 -27.07 27.51
CA SER A 187 90.99 -28.07 27.08
C SER A 187 90.72 -29.13 28.15
N VAL A 188 89.51 -29.67 28.16
CA VAL A 188 89.06 -30.66 29.15
C VAL A 188 88.48 -31.88 28.43
N ALA A 189 89.12 -33.04 28.56
CA ALA A 189 88.69 -34.31 28.00
C ALA A 189 88.39 -35.31 29.14
N VAL A 190 87.15 -35.78 29.26
CA VAL A 190 86.70 -36.63 30.37
C VAL A 190 85.83 -37.78 29.85
N GLY A 191 86.16 -39.01 30.26
CA GLY A 191 85.50 -40.24 29.81
C GLY A 191 86.28 -40.96 28.71
N SER A 192 86.17 -42.29 28.63
CA SER A 192 87.06 -43.11 27.81
C SER A 192 87.07 -42.72 26.32
N SER A 193 88.27 -42.52 25.78
CA SER A 193 88.54 -42.04 24.41
C SER A 193 87.94 -40.67 24.06
N ALA A 194 87.66 -39.80 25.05
CA ALA A 194 87.32 -38.40 24.79
C ALA A 194 88.53 -37.62 24.24
N ASN A 195 88.30 -36.76 23.24
CA ASN A 195 89.32 -35.94 22.57
C ASN A 195 88.91 -34.46 22.58
N ALA A 196 89.52 -33.66 23.45
CA ALA A 196 89.46 -32.21 23.44
C ALA A 196 90.73 -31.68 22.78
N SER A 197 90.63 -31.26 21.52
CA SER A 197 91.77 -30.83 20.69
C SER A 197 91.70 -29.37 20.25
N GLY A 198 90.53 -28.73 20.35
CA GLY A 198 90.40 -27.29 20.18
C GLY A 198 90.89 -26.50 21.40
N ILE A 199 91.37 -25.27 21.19
CA ILE A 199 91.66 -24.33 22.29
C ILE A 199 90.37 -24.04 23.06
N ALA A 200 90.44 -24.09 24.39
CA ALA A 200 89.31 -23.94 25.32
C ALA A 200 88.11 -24.87 25.00
N SER A 201 88.38 -26.06 24.43
CA SER A 201 87.36 -27.05 24.11
C SER A 201 87.07 -28.01 25.28
N SER A 202 85.84 -28.50 25.37
CA SER A 202 85.41 -29.46 26.39
C SER A 202 84.76 -30.69 25.75
N ALA A 203 85.29 -31.88 26.02
CA ALA A 203 84.79 -33.16 25.56
C ALA A 203 84.48 -34.07 26.77
N LEU A 204 83.21 -34.25 27.11
CA LEU A 204 82.75 -35.01 28.27
C LEU A 204 81.83 -36.15 27.84
N GLY A 205 82.35 -37.39 27.85
CA GLY A 205 81.63 -38.60 27.47
C GLY A 205 82.51 -39.59 26.69
N TYR A 206 82.07 -40.85 26.63
CA TYR A 206 82.75 -41.87 25.82
C TYR A 206 82.82 -41.44 24.35
N GLN A 207 84.02 -41.42 23.75
CA GLN A 207 84.25 -40.94 22.38
C GLN A 207 83.72 -39.52 22.08
N ALA A 208 83.57 -38.65 23.09
CA ALA A 208 83.25 -37.25 22.85
C ALA A 208 84.42 -36.54 22.15
N ASN A 209 84.17 -35.85 21.04
CA ASN A 209 85.19 -35.14 20.25
C ASN A 209 84.86 -33.65 20.18
N ALA A 210 85.71 -32.82 20.78
CA ALA A 210 85.65 -31.36 20.68
C ALA A 210 86.95 -30.85 20.02
N SER A 211 86.91 -30.64 18.71
CA SER A 211 88.08 -30.21 17.92
C SER A 211 88.03 -28.75 17.48
N GLY A 212 86.86 -28.10 17.53
CA GLY A 212 86.73 -26.67 17.25
C GLY A 212 87.26 -25.79 18.39
N TYR A 213 87.74 -24.59 18.05
CA TYR A 213 88.04 -23.53 19.03
C TYR A 213 86.77 -23.21 19.86
N THR A 214 86.89 -23.22 21.19
CA THR A 214 85.80 -23.11 22.17
C THR A 214 84.59 -23.99 21.84
N ALA A 215 84.83 -25.23 21.41
CA ALA A 215 83.78 -26.21 21.12
C ALA A 215 83.46 -27.09 22.34
N THR A 216 82.19 -27.47 22.49
CA THR A 216 81.70 -28.30 23.60
C THR A 216 80.99 -29.54 23.09
N ALA A 217 81.51 -30.73 23.43
CA ALA A 217 80.94 -32.03 23.10
C ALA A 217 80.56 -32.77 24.40
N LEU A 218 79.28 -33.09 24.58
CA LEU A 218 78.73 -33.66 25.83
C LEU A 218 77.84 -34.88 25.55
N GLY A 219 78.38 -36.07 25.81
CA GLY A 219 77.71 -37.36 25.64
C GLY A 219 78.45 -38.33 24.72
N PHE A 220 77.96 -39.58 24.68
CA PHE A 220 78.49 -40.67 23.86
C PHE A 220 78.64 -40.26 22.39
N ASN A 221 79.83 -40.45 21.80
CA ASN A 221 80.10 -40.24 20.36
C ASN A 221 79.71 -38.85 19.82
N THR A 222 79.73 -37.83 20.68
CA THR A 222 79.44 -36.43 20.28
C THR A 222 80.58 -35.85 19.43
N ASN A 223 80.25 -34.98 18.47
CA ASN A 223 81.25 -34.30 17.64
C ASN A 223 80.96 -32.80 17.52
N ALA A 224 81.74 -31.98 18.21
CA ALA A 224 81.75 -30.52 18.11
C ALA A 224 83.04 -30.07 17.40
N SER A 225 83.01 -30.07 16.05
CA SER A 225 84.17 -29.76 15.22
C SER A 225 84.19 -28.31 14.70
N GLY A 226 83.06 -27.61 14.74
CA GLY A 226 82.99 -26.20 14.37
C GLY A 226 83.56 -25.27 15.45
N GLN A 227 84.10 -24.11 15.07
CA GLN A 227 84.45 -23.06 16.06
C GLN A 227 83.18 -22.58 16.78
N ARG A 228 83.22 -22.43 18.11
CA ARG A 228 82.07 -22.05 18.96
C ARG A 228 80.87 -22.99 18.78
N SER A 229 81.12 -24.26 18.44
CA SER A 229 80.06 -25.26 18.25
C SER A 229 79.72 -26.00 19.55
N VAL A 230 78.47 -26.42 19.68
CA VAL A 230 77.96 -27.13 20.87
C VAL A 230 77.20 -28.38 20.43
N ALA A 231 77.69 -29.56 20.80
CA ALA A 231 77.07 -30.86 20.51
C ALA A 231 76.72 -31.58 21.83
N VAL A 232 75.44 -31.78 22.12
CA VAL A 232 74.95 -32.37 23.38
C VAL A 232 73.97 -33.51 23.09
N GLY A 233 74.20 -34.68 23.69
CA GLY A 233 73.39 -35.89 23.51
C GLY A 233 74.04 -36.94 22.61
N SER A 234 73.63 -38.20 22.75
CA SER A 234 74.30 -39.33 22.08
C SER A 234 74.38 -39.14 20.56
N SER A 235 75.59 -39.20 20.01
CA SER A 235 75.90 -39.01 18.58
C SER A 235 75.48 -37.65 17.98
N ALA A 236 75.28 -36.60 18.80
CA ALA A 236 75.03 -35.24 18.32
C ALA A 236 76.25 -34.66 17.57
N LYS A 237 76.00 -33.87 16.52
CA LYS A 237 77.02 -33.35 15.59
C LYS A 237 76.82 -31.87 15.30
N ALA A 238 77.75 -31.04 15.75
CA ALA A 238 77.80 -29.61 15.49
C ALA A 238 79.10 -29.31 14.73
N THR A 239 79.00 -29.28 13.39
CA THR A 239 80.19 -29.41 12.52
C THR A 239 80.69 -28.11 11.91
N ASP A 240 79.88 -27.05 11.91
CA ASP A 240 80.19 -25.74 11.32
C ASP A 240 80.29 -24.65 12.42
N VAL A 241 80.83 -23.49 12.10
CA VAL A 241 81.03 -22.36 13.02
C VAL A 241 79.70 -21.89 13.59
N ASN A 242 79.65 -21.66 14.91
CA ASN A 242 78.47 -21.32 15.72
C ASN A 242 77.32 -22.36 15.69
N SER A 243 77.54 -23.56 15.12
CA SER A 243 76.48 -24.57 15.05
C SER A 243 76.16 -25.16 16.43
N THR A 244 74.88 -25.38 16.72
CA THR A 244 74.40 -25.93 18.01
C THR A 244 73.48 -27.12 17.76
N ALA A 245 73.90 -28.31 18.19
CA ALA A 245 73.17 -29.57 18.06
C ALA A 245 72.87 -30.16 19.44
N VAL A 246 71.60 -30.27 19.82
CA VAL A 246 71.16 -30.74 21.14
C VAL A 246 70.06 -31.79 20.98
N GLY A 247 70.40 -33.05 21.24
CA GLY A 247 69.50 -34.21 21.09
C GLY A 247 70.24 -35.43 20.53
N VAL A 248 69.67 -36.62 20.73
CA VAL A 248 70.25 -37.86 20.18
C VAL A 248 70.29 -37.77 18.66
N ALA A 249 71.46 -38.01 18.06
CA ALA A 249 71.72 -37.86 16.63
C ALA A 249 71.35 -36.49 16.01
N ALA A 250 71.18 -35.43 16.82
CA ALA A 250 70.93 -34.08 16.33
C ALA A 250 72.12 -33.58 15.50
N LYS A 251 71.87 -32.89 14.39
CA LYS A 251 72.88 -32.46 13.42
C LYS A 251 72.70 -30.98 13.05
N ALA A 252 73.57 -30.13 13.58
CA ALA A 252 73.74 -28.76 13.12
C ALA A 252 74.92 -28.71 12.15
N GLY A 253 74.60 -28.82 10.86
CA GLY A 253 75.56 -29.00 9.78
C GLY A 253 75.92 -27.74 9.00
N GLY A 254 75.15 -26.66 9.15
CA GLY A 254 75.38 -25.38 8.47
C GLY A 254 75.87 -24.28 9.42
N HIS A 255 76.52 -23.27 8.85
CA HIS A 255 77.04 -22.11 9.58
C HIS A 255 75.94 -21.40 10.38
N SER A 256 76.17 -21.22 11.68
CA SER A 256 75.21 -20.65 12.65
C SER A 256 73.84 -21.36 12.66
N ALA A 257 73.79 -22.66 12.35
CA ALA A 257 72.56 -23.45 12.39
C ALA A 257 72.25 -24.03 13.80
N LEU A 258 70.97 -24.18 14.11
CA LEU A 258 70.46 -24.69 15.39
C LEU A 258 69.61 -25.96 15.18
N ALA A 259 70.05 -27.10 15.69
CA ALA A 259 69.31 -28.37 15.70
C ALA A 259 68.99 -28.76 17.15
N LEU A 260 67.72 -28.74 17.54
CA LEU A 260 67.27 -29.02 18.91
C LEU A 260 66.13 -30.06 18.89
N GLY A 261 66.45 -31.29 19.28
CA GLY A 261 65.56 -32.45 19.22
C GLY A 261 66.27 -33.67 18.65
N SER A 262 65.83 -34.88 19.05
CA SER A 262 66.42 -36.11 18.51
C SER A 262 66.20 -36.21 17.01
N GLU A 263 67.25 -36.60 16.27
CA GLU A 263 67.29 -36.67 14.80
C GLU A 263 67.00 -35.33 14.06
N SER A 264 67.01 -34.19 14.76
CA SER A 264 66.88 -32.88 14.11
C SER A 264 68.08 -32.57 13.20
N ASN A 265 67.84 -32.04 12.01
CA ASN A 265 68.86 -31.70 11.01
C ASN A 265 68.71 -30.23 10.57
N ALA A 266 69.58 -29.35 11.06
CA ALA A 266 69.72 -27.98 10.62
C ALA A 266 70.97 -27.87 9.72
N SER A 267 70.77 -28.06 8.40
CA SER A 267 71.85 -28.15 7.41
C SER A 267 71.95 -26.94 6.48
N GLY A 268 70.96 -26.05 6.48
CA GLY A 268 71.09 -24.75 5.82
C GLY A 268 71.90 -23.74 6.65
N ILE A 269 72.53 -22.77 6.00
CA ILE A 269 73.17 -21.63 6.69
C ILE A 269 72.10 -20.85 7.44
N ALA A 270 72.37 -20.52 8.71
CA ALA A 270 71.45 -19.85 9.63
C ALA A 270 70.06 -20.53 9.74
N SER A 271 69.99 -21.84 9.51
CA SER A 271 68.74 -22.61 9.61
C SER A 271 68.46 -23.08 11.04
N SER A 272 67.18 -23.24 11.39
CA SER A 272 66.74 -23.70 12.71
C SER A 272 65.79 -24.89 12.59
N ALA A 273 66.13 -26.01 13.20
CA ALA A 273 65.34 -27.24 13.24
C ALA A 273 65.03 -27.61 14.71
N LEU A 274 63.79 -27.40 15.15
CA LEU A 274 63.31 -27.70 16.50
C LEU A 274 62.26 -28.81 16.47
N GLY A 275 62.53 -29.92 17.17
CA GLY A 275 61.64 -31.08 17.29
C GLY A 275 62.25 -32.39 16.80
N TYR A 276 61.57 -33.50 17.08
CA TYR A 276 61.97 -34.82 16.60
C TYR A 276 61.95 -34.87 15.07
N GLN A 277 63.05 -35.28 14.43
CA GLN A 277 63.18 -35.33 12.96
C GLN A 277 62.87 -33.99 12.22
N ALA A 278 62.92 -32.85 12.91
CA ALA A 278 62.78 -31.54 12.27
C ALA A 278 63.96 -31.31 11.30
N ASN A 279 63.69 -30.86 10.07
CA ASN A 279 64.67 -30.77 9.00
C ASN A 279 64.63 -29.39 8.32
N ALA A 280 65.59 -28.53 8.68
CA ALA A 280 65.79 -27.22 8.09
C ALA A 280 67.02 -27.27 7.15
N SER A 281 66.78 -27.26 5.85
CA SER A 281 67.79 -27.46 4.80
C SER A 281 67.97 -26.26 3.88
N GLY A 282 66.97 -25.37 3.79
CA GLY A 282 67.11 -24.11 3.07
C GLY A 282 67.95 -23.06 3.83
N TYR A 283 68.56 -22.13 3.09
CA TYR A 283 69.19 -20.93 3.67
C TYR A 283 68.18 -20.14 4.51
N THR A 284 68.52 -19.80 5.76
CA THR A 284 67.62 -19.17 6.76
C THR A 284 66.27 -19.88 6.98
N ALA A 285 66.16 -21.17 6.67
CA ALA A 285 64.91 -21.92 6.82
C ALA A 285 64.64 -22.31 8.29
N THR A 286 63.37 -22.33 8.68
CA THR A 286 62.92 -22.69 10.04
C THR A 286 61.92 -23.84 10.03
N ALA A 287 62.26 -24.96 10.66
CA ALA A 287 61.42 -26.14 10.85
C ALA A 287 61.11 -26.33 12.34
N LEU A 288 59.83 -26.33 12.74
CA LEU A 288 59.38 -26.38 14.14
C LEU A 288 58.24 -27.40 14.33
N GLY A 289 58.60 -28.60 14.80
CA GLY A 289 57.68 -29.68 15.11
C GLY A 289 58.19 -31.06 14.65
N PHE A 290 57.52 -32.12 15.10
CA PHE A 290 57.76 -33.50 14.67
C PHE A 290 57.80 -33.60 13.14
N ASN A 291 58.85 -34.19 12.56
CA ASN A 291 59.00 -34.46 11.12
C ASN A 291 58.75 -33.21 10.21
N THR A 292 59.01 -32.00 10.71
CA THR A 292 58.88 -30.77 9.91
C THR A 292 59.97 -30.66 8.86
N LYS A 293 59.65 -30.07 7.70
CA LYS A 293 60.60 -29.89 6.60
C LYS A 293 60.55 -28.46 6.04
N ALA A 294 61.57 -27.67 6.33
CA ALA A 294 61.78 -26.34 5.75
C ALA A 294 62.98 -26.40 4.79
N SER A 295 62.69 -26.54 3.50
CA SER A 295 63.67 -26.86 2.45
C SER A 295 63.82 -25.79 1.37
N GLY A 296 62.85 -24.88 1.23
CA GLY A 296 63.04 -23.68 0.41
C GLY A 296 63.94 -22.65 1.13
N GLN A 297 64.64 -21.82 0.36
CA GLN A 297 65.30 -20.62 0.92
C GLN A 297 64.28 -19.73 1.63
N SER A 298 64.61 -19.27 2.84
CA SER A 298 63.76 -18.45 3.71
C SER A 298 62.38 -19.06 3.99
N SER A 299 62.27 -20.40 3.96
CA SER A 299 61.01 -21.11 4.20
C SER A 299 60.74 -21.36 5.68
N VAL A 300 59.47 -21.42 6.05
CA VAL A 300 59.02 -21.63 7.44
C VAL A 300 58.01 -22.78 7.49
N ALA A 301 58.34 -23.87 8.17
CA ALA A 301 57.47 -25.04 8.38
C ALA A 301 57.21 -25.25 9.88
N VAL A 302 55.94 -25.17 10.30
CA VAL A 302 55.54 -25.21 11.71
C VAL A 302 54.34 -26.14 11.90
N GLY A 303 54.45 -27.09 12.82
CA GLY A 303 53.43 -28.12 13.09
C GLY A 303 53.81 -29.49 12.51
N SER A 304 53.30 -30.57 13.12
CA SER A 304 53.71 -31.95 12.81
C SER A 304 53.62 -32.27 11.30
N SER A 305 54.70 -32.74 10.69
CA SER A 305 54.82 -33.03 9.26
C SER A 305 54.53 -31.86 8.30
N ALA A 306 54.63 -30.60 8.74
CA ALA A 306 54.54 -29.44 7.84
C ALA A 306 55.73 -29.42 6.86
N ASN A 307 55.48 -29.15 5.58
CA ASN A 307 56.47 -29.04 4.52
C ASN A 307 56.41 -27.66 3.84
N ALA A 308 57.47 -26.88 4.00
CA ALA A 308 57.69 -25.64 3.26
C ALA A 308 58.88 -25.85 2.31
N SER A 309 58.60 -26.12 1.04
CA SER A 309 59.61 -26.43 0.01
C SER A 309 59.75 -25.37 -1.08
N GLY A 310 58.80 -24.44 -1.18
CA GLY A 310 58.95 -23.26 -2.05
C GLY A 310 59.90 -22.23 -1.45
N ILE A 311 60.61 -21.46 -2.30
CA ILE A 311 61.38 -20.29 -1.84
C ILE A 311 60.42 -19.27 -1.23
N ALA A 312 60.76 -18.71 -0.07
CA ALA A 312 59.92 -17.83 0.75
C ALA A 312 58.54 -18.41 1.12
N SER A 313 58.36 -19.74 1.06
CA SER A 313 57.10 -20.40 1.41
C SER A 313 56.90 -20.54 2.92
N SER A 314 55.64 -20.56 3.36
CA SER A 314 55.26 -20.75 4.76
C SER A 314 54.16 -21.80 4.90
N ALA A 315 54.42 -22.85 5.68
CA ALA A 315 53.50 -23.93 5.99
C ALA A 315 53.26 -23.99 7.51
N LEU A 316 52.07 -23.64 7.97
CA LEU A 316 51.69 -23.55 9.38
C LEU A 316 50.44 -24.41 9.66
N GLY A 317 50.66 -25.62 10.18
CA GLY A 317 49.62 -26.62 10.46
C GLY A 317 50.12 -28.05 10.32
N HIS A 318 49.40 -29.03 10.87
CA HIS A 318 49.76 -30.44 10.72
C HIS A 318 49.58 -30.88 9.25
N ASN A 319 50.62 -31.44 8.63
CA ASN A 319 50.68 -31.70 7.18
C ASN A 319 50.39 -30.48 6.28
N ALA A 320 50.59 -29.24 6.76
CA ALA A 320 50.53 -28.06 5.89
C ALA A 320 51.64 -28.16 4.83
N ASN A 321 51.32 -27.89 3.57
CA ASN A 321 52.24 -28.05 2.44
C ASN A 321 52.31 -26.76 1.61
N ALA A 322 53.42 -26.04 1.67
CA ALA A 322 53.68 -24.85 0.87
C ALA A 322 54.85 -25.11 -0.08
N SER A 323 54.54 -25.50 -1.32
CA SER A 323 55.53 -25.82 -2.36
C SER A 323 55.71 -24.71 -3.39
N GLY A 324 54.77 -23.79 -3.51
CA GLY A 324 54.87 -22.64 -4.42
C GLY A 324 55.87 -21.57 -3.96
N TYR A 325 56.46 -20.85 -4.91
CA TYR A 325 57.27 -19.65 -4.62
C TYR A 325 56.42 -18.60 -3.89
N ASN A 326 56.86 -18.12 -2.72
CA ASN A 326 56.13 -17.15 -1.90
C ASN A 326 54.68 -17.58 -1.57
N ALA A 327 54.44 -18.89 -1.42
CA ALA A 327 53.14 -19.46 -1.11
C ALA A 327 52.91 -19.64 0.40
N LEU A 328 51.66 -19.51 0.86
CA LEU A 328 51.27 -19.63 2.27
C LEU A 328 50.20 -20.70 2.46
N ALA A 329 50.50 -21.76 3.19
CA ALA A 329 49.56 -22.78 3.63
C ALA A 329 49.32 -22.65 5.15
N LEU A 330 48.09 -22.27 5.54
CA LEU A 330 47.72 -22.00 6.93
C LEU A 330 46.52 -22.86 7.36
N GLY A 331 46.80 -24.01 7.99
CA GLY A 331 45.81 -24.96 8.48
C GLY A 331 46.30 -26.41 8.41
N ASP A 332 45.64 -27.31 9.15
CA ASP A 332 45.85 -28.77 8.99
C ASP A 332 45.59 -29.17 7.54
N ARG A 333 46.53 -29.85 6.88
CA ARG A 333 46.45 -30.29 5.46
C ARG A 333 46.20 -29.15 4.45
N ALA A 334 46.41 -27.89 4.83
CA ALA A 334 46.36 -26.78 3.88
C ALA A 334 47.47 -26.94 2.82
N THR A 335 47.17 -26.74 1.54
CA THR A 335 48.10 -26.94 0.43
C THR A 335 48.18 -25.69 -0.46
N ALA A 336 49.35 -25.07 -0.52
CA ALA A 336 49.67 -23.88 -1.30
C ALA A 336 50.81 -24.21 -2.29
N ASP A 337 50.44 -24.70 -3.46
CA ASP A 337 51.34 -25.24 -4.49
C ASP A 337 51.71 -24.22 -5.58
N GLN A 338 50.81 -23.28 -5.90
CA GLN A 338 51.03 -22.26 -6.91
C GLN A 338 51.82 -21.04 -6.36
N ALA A 339 52.55 -20.35 -7.25
CA ALA A 339 53.33 -19.17 -6.89
C ALA A 339 52.44 -18.02 -6.39
N GLY A 340 52.84 -17.40 -5.27
CA GLY A 340 52.13 -16.29 -4.63
C GLY A 340 50.74 -16.63 -4.10
N ALA A 341 50.36 -17.91 -4.05
CA ALA A 341 49.02 -18.34 -3.68
C ALA A 341 48.90 -18.65 -2.18
N VAL A 342 47.67 -18.52 -1.66
CA VAL A 342 47.38 -18.68 -0.22
C VAL A 342 46.29 -19.72 -0.03
N ALA A 343 46.55 -20.75 0.77
CA ALA A 343 45.56 -21.69 1.29
C ALA A 343 45.28 -21.36 2.76
N LEU A 344 44.04 -20.95 3.06
CA LEU A 344 43.62 -20.49 4.38
C LEU A 344 42.55 -21.44 4.95
N GLY A 345 42.81 -22.02 6.11
CA GLY A 345 41.94 -23.00 6.76
C GLY A 345 42.37 -24.46 6.49
N ALA A 346 41.87 -25.38 7.31
CA ALA A 346 42.23 -26.80 7.20
C ALA A 346 41.70 -27.43 5.90
N GLY A 347 42.49 -28.30 5.25
CA GLY A 347 42.13 -28.94 3.98
C GLY A 347 41.88 -27.97 2.82
N SER A 348 42.23 -26.69 2.97
CA SER A 348 42.15 -25.72 1.88
C SER A 348 43.26 -25.98 0.87
N SER A 349 42.94 -25.97 -0.43
CA SER A 349 43.92 -26.15 -1.51
C SER A 349 43.86 -24.97 -2.45
N THR A 350 45.03 -24.48 -2.88
CA THR A 350 45.12 -23.62 -4.06
C THR A 350 44.90 -24.44 -5.34
N ALA A 351 44.72 -23.72 -6.45
CA ALA A 351 44.68 -24.24 -7.80
C ALA A 351 45.27 -23.17 -8.74
N ALA A 352 45.54 -23.52 -10.01
CA ALA A 352 45.96 -22.54 -11.01
C ALA A 352 44.93 -21.43 -11.21
N THR A 353 45.38 -20.19 -11.42
CA THR A 353 44.49 -19.05 -11.69
C THR A 353 43.80 -19.19 -13.03
N VAL A 354 42.47 -19.15 -13.02
CA VAL A 354 41.65 -19.09 -14.23
C VAL A 354 41.36 -17.63 -14.57
N ALA A 355 41.65 -17.22 -15.81
CA ALA A 355 41.36 -15.89 -16.30
C ALA A 355 39.90 -15.77 -16.75
N THR A 356 39.11 -14.93 -16.07
CA THR A 356 37.67 -14.74 -16.35
C THR A 356 37.44 -13.36 -16.94
N THR A 357 37.49 -13.26 -18.27
CA THR A 357 37.42 -12.00 -19.01
C THR A 357 36.06 -11.31 -19.00
N GLY A 358 34.99 -12.05 -18.74
CA GLY A 358 33.63 -11.55 -18.80
C GLY A 358 32.58 -12.65 -18.88
N ALA A 359 31.34 -12.26 -19.15
CA ALA A 359 30.23 -13.17 -19.47
C ALA A 359 29.23 -12.51 -20.42
N THR A 360 28.51 -13.30 -21.21
CA THR A 360 27.42 -12.82 -22.06
C THR A 360 26.08 -13.06 -21.37
N ILE A 361 25.36 -11.99 -21.04
CA ILE A 361 24.05 -12.03 -20.39
C ILE A 361 23.03 -11.42 -21.36
N ASN A 362 22.02 -12.21 -21.75
CA ASN A 362 21.00 -11.83 -22.73
C ASN A 362 21.58 -11.18 -24.01
N GLY A 363 22.57 -11.84 -24.62
CA GLY A 363 23.28 -11.35 -25.82
C GLY A 363 24.28 -10.21 -25.57
N THR A 364 24.23 -9.51 -24.43
CA THR A 364 25.16 -8.43 -24.09
C THR A 364 26.42 -8.99 -23.44
N ALA A 365 27.59 -8.67 -24.00
CA ALA A 365 28.89 -9.10 -23.46
C ALA A 365 29.40 -8.10 -22.40
N TYR A 366 29.48 -8.56 -21.16
CA TYR A 366 30.04 -7.80 -20.03
C TYR A 366 31.50 -8.20 -19.81
N LYS A 367 32.40 -7.22 -19.71
CA LYS A 367 33.81 -7.45 -19.30
C LYS A 367 33.92 -7.33 -17.79
N TYR A 368 34.86 -8.07 -17.19
CA TYR A 368 35.17 -7.98 -15.76
C TYR A 368 36.53 -7.33 -15.51
N ALA A 369 36.63 -6.51 -14.46
CA ALA A 369 37.90 -6.03 -13.94
C ALA A 369 38.71 -7.17 -13.29
N GLY A 370 40.04 -7.02 -13.22
CA GLY A 370 40.92 -8.02 -12.61
C GLY A 370 40.97 -9.37 -13.36
N ASN A 371 40.53 -9.42 -14.62
CA ASN A 371 40.31 -10.64 -15.39
C ASN A 371 41.51 -11.59 -15.58
N ALA A 372 42.74 -11.14 -15.32
CA ALA A 372 43.94 -11.96 -15.34
C ALA A 372 44.64 -11.95 -13.96
N PRO A 373 44.12 -12.69 -12.96
CA PRO A 373 44.70 -12.73 -11.61
C PRO A 373 46.05 -13.46 -11.59
N THR A 374 47.02 -12.89 -10.87
CA THR A 374 48.40 -13.40 -10.79
C THR A 374 48.58 -14.55 -9.79
N SER A 375 47.75 -14.63 -8.76
CA SER A 375 47.65 -15.75 -7.82
C SER A 375 46.22 -15.85 -7.25
N THR A 376 45.98 -16.81 -6.35
CA THR A 376 44.66 -17.04 -5.74
C THR A 376 44.75 -17.17 -4.21
N VAL A 377 43.67 -16.78 -3.53
CA VAL A 377 43.44 -17.03 -2.10
C VAL A 377 42.30 -18.02 -1.97
N SER A 378 42.59 -19.23 -1.53
CA SER A 378 41.61 -20.30 -1.35
C SER A 378 41.27 -20.52 0.12
N VAL A 379 39.97 -20.56 0.43
CA VAL A 379 39.42 -20.80 1.78
C VAL A 379 38.88 -22.23 1.96
N GLY A 380 39.04 -23.09 0.96
CA GLY A 380 38.55 -24.47 0.95
C GLY A 380 39.20 -25.30 -0.14
N SER A 381 38.58 -26.40 -0.51
CA SER A 381 38.92 -27.21 -1.69
C SER A 381 37.63 -27.60 -2.43
N ALA A 382 37.73 -28.14 -3.64
CA ALA A 382 36.54 -28.46 -4.44
C ALA A 382 35.62 -29.45 -3.71
N GLY A 383 34.32 -29.13 -3.64
CA GLY A 383 33.31 -29.87 -2.86
C GLY A 383 33.44 -29.67 -1.34
N HIS A 384 34.34 -28.80 -0.88
CA HIS A 384 34.66 -28.48 0.50
C HIS A 384 34.83 -26.96 0.68
N GLU A 385 33.97 -26.20 0.00
CA GLU A 385 33.93 -24.74 0.03
C GLU A 385 33.52 -24.21 1.42
N ARG A 386 33.86 -22.95 1.72
CA ARG A 386 33.54 -22.30 3.01
C ARG A 386 32.82 -20.99 2.84
N THR A 387 31.92 -20.71 3.78
CA THR A 387 31.27 -19.40 3.89
C THR A 387 32.26 -18.35 4.37
N VAL A 388 32.33 -17.22 3.66
CA VAL A 388 33.06 -16.03 4.10
C VAL A 388 32.04 -15.06 4.69
N THR A 389 32.07 -14.88 6.01
CA THR A 389 31.09 -14.06 6.75
C THR A 389 31.68 -12.69 7.13
N ASN A 390 30.80 -11.74 7.47
CA ASN A 390 31.16 -10.35 7.81
C ASN A 390 31.88 -9.57 6.69
N VAL A 391 31.70 -9.99 5.42
CA VAL A 391 32.17 -9.24 4.25
C VAL A 391 31.39 -7.92 4.14
N ALA A 392 32.09 -6.80 4.21
CA ALA A 392 31.53 -5.47 3.98
C ALA A 392 31.00 -5.32 2.54
N ALA A 393 30.19 -4.32 2.27
CA ALA A 393 29.73 -4.07 0.90
C ALA A 393 30.90 -3.63 0.01
N GLY A 394 31.25 -4.44 -1.00
CA GLY A 394 32.27 -4.12 -1.98
C GLY A 394 31.83 -2.97 -2.90
N ARG A 395 32.76 -2.26 -3.54
CA ARG A 395 32.40 -1.22 -4.52
C ARG A 395 31.73 -1.87 -5.73
N VAL A 396 30.64 -1.28 -6.22
CA VAL A 396 29.94 -1.72 -7.44
C VAL A 396 30.24 -0.72 -8.54
N SER A 397 31.28 -1.00 -9.33
CA SER A 397 31.72 -0.18 -10.47
C SER A 397 32.43 -1.06 -11.50
N GLU A 398 32.51 -0.60 -12.75
CA GLU A 398 33.14 -1.33 -13.87
C GLU A 398 34.59 -1.78 -13.56
N THR A 399 35.30 -0.99 -12.76
CA THR A 399 36.69 -1.20 -12.34
C THR A 399 36.87 -1.97 -11.04
N SER A 400 35.79 -2.42 -10.39
CA SER A 400 35.87 -3.03 -9.06
C SER A 400 36.33 -4.49 -9.10
N THR A 401 37.23 -4.84 -8.18
CA THR A 401 37.67 -6.22 -7.90
C THR A 401 37.32 -6.63 -6.46
N ASP A 402 36.36 -5.95 -5.83
CA ASP A 402 35.94 -6.23 -4.45
C ASP A 402 34.98 -7.43 -4.40
N ALA A 403 35.01 -8.18 -3.31
CA ALA A 403 33.99 -9.20 -3.05
C ALA A 403 32.64 -8.54 -2.76
N VAL A 404 31.63 -8.77 -3.61
CA VAL A 404 30.25 -8.38 -3.35
C VAL A 404 29.61 -9.27 -2.29
N ASN A 405 28.86 -8.67 -1.37
CA ASN A 405 28.24 -9.39 -0.26
C ASN A 405 26.75 -9.70 -0.51
N GLY A 406 26.15 -10.47 0.40
CA GLY A 406 24.76 -10.93 0.28
C GLY A 406 23.70 -9.82 0.25
N SER A 407 23.91 -8.67 0.91
CA SER A 407 22.92 -7.58 0.90
C SER A 407 22.93 -6.79 -0.41
N GLN A 408 24.08 -6.72 -1.09
CA GLN A 408 24.19 -6.12 -2.43
C GLN A 408 23.47 -6.97 -3.48
N LEU A 409 23.75 -8.29 -3.48
CA LEU A 409 23.05 -9.23 -4.35
C LEU A 409 21.54 -9.27 -4.06
N TYR A 410 21.14 -9.20 -2.78
CA TYR A 410 19.74 -9.10 -2.40
C TYR A 410 19.07 -7.83 -2.94
N ALA A 411 19.73 -6.67 -2.85
CA ALA A 411 19.20 -5.41 -3.40
C ALA A 411 19.00 -5.50 -4.92
N THR A 412 19.97 -6.04 -5.66
CA THR A 412 19.84 -6.30 -7.10
C THR A 412 18.69 -7.26 -7.40
N ASN A 413 18.59 -8.37 -6.67
CA ASN A 413 17.52 -9.37 -6.87
C ASN A 413 16.12 -8.83 -6.49
N THR A 414 16.05 -7.89 -5.55
CA THR A 414 14.80 -7.17 -5.21
C THR A 414 14.33 -6.32 -6.39
N GLU A 415 15.24 -5.58 -7.05
CA GLU A 415 14.87 -4.82 -8.25
C GLU A 415 14.55 -5.70 -9.45
N VAL A 416 15.27 -6.82 -9.66
CA VAL A 416 14.90 -7.81 -10.69
C VAL A 416 13.50 -8.39 -10.42
N SER A 417 13.14 -8.64 -9.16
CA SER A 417 11.79 -9.09 -8.78
C SER A 417 10.73 -8.01 -9.00
N SER A 418 11.05 -6.75 -8.70
CA SER A 418 10.23 -5.55 -9.00
C SER A 418 9.96 -5.41 -10.50
N VAL A 419 10.97 -5.64 -11.36
CA VAL A 419 10.81 -5.70 -12.82
C VAL A 419 9.92 -6.86 -13.25
N GLY A 420 10.11 -8.07 -12.70
CA GLY A 420 9.24 -9.21 -12.98
C GLY A 420 7.76 -8.97 -12.62
N GLY A 421 7.50 -8.29 -11.49
CA GLY A 421 6.16 -7.84 -11.11
C GLY A 421 5.55 -6.84 -12.11
N LYS A 422 6.34 -5.85 -12.55
CA LYS A 422 5.92 -4.87 -13.57
C LYS A 422 5.59 -5.54 -14.91
N VAL A 423 6.42 -6.48 -15.37
CA VAL A 423 6.16 -7.27 -16.59
C VAL A 423 4.86 -8.10 -16.45
N THR A 424 4.61 -8.68 -15.28
CA THR A 424 3.38 -9.42 -15.00
C THR A 424 2.13 -8.53 -15.09
N GLU A 425 2.19 -7.28 -14.60
CA GLU A 425 1.05 -6.35 -14.70
C GLU A 425 0.87 -5.77 -16.11
N ILE A 426 1.97 -5.60 -16.88
CA ILE A 426 1.91 -5.31 -18.31
C ILE A 426 1.20 -6.45 -19.06
N ASN A 427 1.54 -7.71 -18.78
CA ASN A 427 0.89 -8.86 -19.41
C ASN A 427 -0.62 -8.90 -19.11
N LYS A 428 -1.04 -8.74 -17.85
CA LYS A 428 -2.47 -8.61 -17.49
C LYS A 428 -3.16 -7.45 -18.20
N THR A 429 -2.44 -6.37 -18.48
CA THR A 429 -2.98 -5.20 -19.18
C THR A 429 -3.13 -5.50 -20.68
N LEU A 430 -2.15 -6.16 -21.29
CA LEU A 430 -2.19 -6.62 -22.68
C LEU A 430 -3.32 -7.65 -22.88
N GLU A 431 -3.45 -8.63 -21.98
CA GLU A 431 -4.55 -9.60 -21.96
C GLU A 431 -5.92 -8.91 -21.92
N LYS A 432 -6.10 -7.93 -21.04
CA LYS A 432 -7.36 -7.14 -20.97
C LYS A 432 -7.63 -6.33 -22.23
N LEU A 433 -6.60 -5.79 -22.89
CA LEU A 433 -6.74 -5.08 -24.16
C LEU A 433 -7.13 -6.03 -25.30
N GLN A 434 -6.44 -7.18 -25.42
CA GLN A 434 -6.73 -8.22 -26.40
C GLN A 434 -8.12 -8.85 -26.20
N GLN A 435 -8.57 -8.99 -24.94
CA GLN A 435 -9.91 -9.50 -24.61
C GLN A 435 -11.01 -8.42 -24.63
N GLY A 436 -10.70 -7.19 -25.07
CA GLY A 436 -11.70 -6.10 -25.16
C GLY A 436 -12.30 -5.66 -23.82
N THR A 437 -11.67 -5.96 -22.68
CA THR A 437 -12.14 -5.63 -21.32
C THR A 437 -11.37 -4.47 -20.66
N GLY A 438 -10.23 -4.07 -21.23
CA GLY A 438 -9.38 -2.98 -20.74
C GLY A 438 -9.79 -1.57 -21.22
N VAL A 439 -10.74 -1.44 -22.14
CA VAL A 439 -11.04 -0.22 -22.89
C VAL A 439 -12.36 0.43 -22.46
N LYS A 440 -12.30 1.22 -21.39
CA LYS A 440 -13.42 1.86 -20.65
C LYS A 440 -14.65 2.30 -21.47
N TYR A 441 -14.48 2.77 -22.71
CA TYR A 441 -15.54 3.32 -23.55
C TYR A 441 -15.95 2.42 -24.74
N VAL A 442 -15.20 1.36 -25.06
CA VAL A 442 -15.42 0.50 -26.25
C VAL A 442 -15.17 -0.98 -25.90
N ASN A 443 -15.81 -1.47 -24.83
CA ASN A 443 -15.68 -2.87 -24.43
C ASN A 443 -16.45 -3.80 -25.39
N THR A 444 -15.75 -4.70 -26.08
CA THR A 444 -16.35 -5.74 -26.94
C THR A 444 -16.04 -7.12 -26.35
N ASN A 445 -17.05 -7.78 -25.79
CA ASN A 445 -16.93 -9.14 -25.25
C ASN A 445 -17.31 -10.18 -26.32
N SER A 446 -16.31 -10.77 -26.99
CA SER A 446 -16.55 -11.85 -27.95
C SER A 446 -15.30 -12.69 -28.26
N THR A 447 -15.51 -13.74 -29.08
CA THR A 447 -14.48 -14.67 -29.58
C THR A 447 -14.58 -14.87 -31.10
N GLY A 448 -15.28 -13.97 -31.81
CA GLY A 448 -15.33 -13.95 -33.27
C GLY A 448 -14.34 -12.95 -33.85
N ASP A 449 -14.33 -12.84 -35.19
CA ASP A 449 -13.34 -12.04 -35.93
C ASP A 449 -13.33 -10.54 -35.55
N ASP A 450 -12.16 -9.92 -35.67
CA ASP A 450 -11.93 -8.50 -35.39
C ASP A 450 -12.74 -7.56 -36.31
N SER A 451 -12.86 -6.30 -35.88
CA SER A 451 -13.40 -5.21 -36.68
C SER A 451 -12.38 -4.72 -37.72
N VAL A 452 -12.83 -4.51 -38.96
CA VAL A 452 -12.04 -4.08 -40.11
C VAL A 452 -12.44 -2.65 -40.50
N ALA A 453 -11.51 -1.70 -40.39
CA ALA A 453 -11.66 -0.33 -40.86
C ALA A 453 -10.63 -0.08 -41.97
N THR A 454 -11.07 -0.14 -43.23
CA THR A 454 -10.20 -0.09 -44.43
C THR A 454 -10.44 1.12 -45.32
N GLY A 455 -11.57 1.81 -45.18
CA GLY A 455 -11.75 3.13 -45.80
C GLY A 455 -10.93 4.20 -45.09
N THR A 456 -10.53 5.26 -45.81
CA THR A 456 -9.82 6.39 -45.18
C THR A 456 -10.71 7.07 -44.15
N ASP A 457 -10.16 7.47 -43.00
CA ASP A 457 -10.89 8.07 -41.86
C ASP A 457 -12.13 7.27 -41.39
N SER A 458 -12.16 5.96 -41.60
CA SER A 458 -13.26 5.08 -41.20
C SER A 458 -13.15 4.58 -39.74
N THR A 459 -14.25 4.08 -39.18
CA THR A 459 -14.30 3.50 -37.83
C THR A 459 -15.18 2.26 -37.80
N ALA A 460 -14.63 1.12 -37.34
CA ALA A 460 -15.35 -0.13 -37.16
C ALA A 460 -15.30 -0.57 -35.69
N ILE A 461 -16.46 -0.94 -35.12
CA ILE A 461 -16.61 -1.32 -33.71
C ILE A 461 -17.50 -2.56 -33.60
N GLY A 462 -16.91 -3.67 -33.15
CA GLY A 462 -17.61 -4.94 -32.92
C GLY A 462 -17.22 -6.06 -33.87
N VAL A 463 -17.65 -7.28 -33.52
CA VAL A 463 -17.26 -8.54 -34.19
C VAL A 463 -17.53 -8.51 -35.69
N ALA A 464 -16.51 -8.67 -36.52
CA ALA A 464 -16.59 -8.60 -37.98
C ALA A 464 -17.30 -7.33 -38.52
N ALA A 465 -17.27 -6.22 -37.77
CA ALA A 465 -17.74 -4.92 -38.27
C ALA A 465 -16.78 -4.44 -39.37
N ASN A 466 -17.31 -3.98 -40.51
CA ASN A 466 -16.56 -3.67 -41.72
C ASN A 466 -16.87 -2.24 -42.19
N ALA A 467 -15.95 -1.30 -41.94
CA ALA A 467 -16.02 0.08 -42.39
C ALA A 467 -15.06 0.26 -43.59
N ALA A 468 -15.56 -0.04 -44.79
CA ALA A 468 -14.76 -0.15 -46.01
C ALA A 468 -14.84 1.10 -46.92
N GLY A 469 -15.91 1.90 -46.79
CA GLY A 469 -16.00 3.18 -47.49
C GLY A 469 -15.23 4.29 -46.76
N ASP A 470 -14.77 5.31 -47.48
CA ASP A 470 -14.12 6.48 -46.86
C ASP A 470 -15.08 7.22 -45.92
N ARG A 471 -14.58 7.67 -44.76
CA ARG A 471 -15.31 8.41 -43.71
C ARG A 471 -16.56 7.68 -43.20
N THR A 472 -16.51 6.34 -43.16
CA THR A 472 -17.61 5.48 -42.70
C THR A 472 -17.58 5.14 -41.21
N LEU A 473 -18.74 4.74 -40.69
CA LEU A 473 -18.91 4.24 -39.33
C LEU A 473 -19.68 2.91 -39.32
N ALA A 474 -19.05 1.82 -38.90
CA ALA A 474 -19.68 0.51 -38.69
C ALA A 474 -19.69 0.15 -37.19
N ILE A 475 -20.87 -0.06 -36.60
CA ILE A 475 -21.03 -0.42 -35.17
C ILE A 475 -21.99 -1.61 -35.04
N GLY A 476 -21.48 -2.74 -34.55
CA GLY A 476 -22.27 -3.95 -34.28
C GLY A 476 -21.72 -5.19 -34.99
N LYS A 477 -22.18 -6.37 -34.55
CA LYS A 477 -21.74 -7.65 -35.13
C LYS A 477 -22.07 -7.69 -36.63
N GLY A 478 -21.08 -7.80 -37.50
CA GLY A 478 -21.27 -7.86 -38.95
C GLY A 478 -21.85 -6.57 -39.57
N ALA A 479 -21.81 -5.44 -38.86
CA ALA A 479 -22.21 -4.15 -39.42
C ALA A 479 -21.27 -3.78 -40.60
N SER A 480 -21.80 -3.36 -41.74
CA SER A 480 -21.07 -3.19 -42.99
C SER A 480 -21.38 -1.83 -43.61
N ALA A 481 -20.43 -0.90 -43.55
CA ALA A 481 -20.50 0.42 -44.16
C ALA A 481 -19.56 0.47 -45.38
N LEU A 482 -20.13 0.34 -46.57
CA LEU A 482 -19.38 0.12 -47.82
C LEU A 482 -19.36 1.36 -48.74
N GLY A 483 -20.41 2.19 -48.69
CA GLY A 483 -20.41 3.47 -49.41
C GLY A 483 -19.60 4.52 -48.65
N GLY A 484 -18.95 5.45 -49.35
CA GLY A 484 -18.32 6.60 -48.67
C GLY A 484 -19.35 7.42 -47.87
N ASP A 485 -18.95 8.01 -46.75
CA ASP A 485 -19.82 8.75 -45.81
C ASP A 485 -20.99 7.93 -45.21
N ALA A 486 -20.97 6.60 -45.33
CA ALA A 486 -22.05 5.73 -44.87
C ALA A 486 -21.93 5.33 -43.38
N VAL A 487 -23.09 5.11 -42.74
CA VAL A 487 -23.20 4.71 -41.33
C VAL A 487 -24.02 3.43 -41.21
N ALA A 488 -23.43 2.36 -40.68
CA ALA A 488 -24.07 1.08 -40.39
C ALA A 488 -24.05 0.80 -38.88
N GLN A 489 -25.21 0.81 -38.22
CA GLN A 489 -25.34 0.62 -36.77
C GLN A 489 -26.38 -0.45 -36.43
N GLY A 490 -25.92 -1.64 -36.05
CA GLY A 490 -26.75 -2.79 -35.69
C GLY A 490 -26.11 -4.12 -36.08
N SER A 491 -26.65 -5.24 -35.60
CA SER A 491 -26.18 -6.55 -36.08
C SER A 491 -26.52 -6.70 -37.56
N ASN A 492 -25.55 -7.02 -38.41
CA ASN A 492 -25.71 -7.15 -39.87
C ASN A 492 -26.26 -5.89 -40.59
N ALA A 493 -26.21 -4.71 -39.96
CA ALA A 493 -26.64 -3.47 -40.60
C ALA A 493 -25.77 -3.20 -41.85
N SER A 494 -26.36 -2.86 -42.99
CA SER A 494 -25.67 -2.78 -44.29
C SER A 494 -25.95 -1.43 -44.96
N ALA A 495 -24.97 -0.53 -44.94
CA ALA A 495 -25.03 0.78 -45.56
C ALA A 495 -24.08 0.81 -46.77
N SER A 496 -24.60 0.48 -47.96
CA SER A 496 -23.81 0.30 -49.18
C SER A 496 -23.95 1.44 -50.20
N GLY A 497 -24.93 2.33 -50.03
CA GLY A 497 -25.01 3.57 -50.79
C GLY A 497 -24.03 4.64 -50.29
N LEU A 498 -23.54 5.50 -51.18
CA LEU A 498 -22.82 6.73 -50.82
C LEU A 498 -23.69 7.59 -49.89
N GLY A 499 -23.20 7.94 -48.70
CA GLY A 499 -23.94 8.72 -47.69
C GLY A 499 -25.17 8.01 -47.12
N ALA A 500 -25.25 6.68 -47.20
CA ALA A 500 -26.39 5.91 -46.72
C ALA A 500 -26.31 5.62 -45.20
N VAL A 501 -27.46 5.56 -44.53
CA VAL A 501 -27.56 5.30 -43.08
C VAL A 501 -28.44 4.09 -42.83
N ALA A 502 -27.86 3.00 -42.34
CA ALA A 502 -28.57 1.80 -41.89
C ALA A 502 -28.47 1.66 -40.37
N GLN A 503 -29.58 1.82 -39.64
CA GLN A 503 -29.62 1.78 -38.18
C GLN A 503 -30.69 0.78 -37.69
N GLY A 504 -30.27 -0.41 -37.31
CA GLY A 504 -31.12 -1.53 -36.87
C GLY A 504 -30.47 -2.88 -37.16
N SER A 505 -30.96 -3.96 -36.54
CA SER A 505 -30.53 -5.31 -36.92
C SER A 505 -31.01 -5.63 -38.34
N ASP A 506 -30.12 -6.07 -39.22
CA ASP A 506 -30.40 -6.43 -40.61
C ASP A 506 -30.98 -5.26 -41.45
N ALA A 507 -30.87 -4.02 -40.96
CA ALA A 507 -31.24 -2.81 -41.67
C ALA A 507 -30.35 -2.62 -42.90
N THR A 508 -30.93 -2.30 -44.06
CA THR A 508 -30.22 -2.20 -45.34
C THR A 508 -30.51 -0.86 -46.03
N ALA A 509 -29.49 -0.02 -46.19
CA ALA A 509 -29.53 1.25 -46.89
C ALA A 509 -28.58 1.19 -48.10
N SER A 510 -29.12 0.77 -49.25
CA SER A 510 -28.34 0.53 -50.48
C SER A 510 -28.50 1.62 -51.53
N GLY A 511 -29.52 2.48 -51.41
CA GLY A 511 -29.60 3.70 -52.21
C GLY A 511 -28.59 4.76 -51.75
N GLY A 512 -28.00 5.50 -52.68
CA GLY A 512 -27.20 6.69 -52.33
C GLY A 512 -28.05 7.72 -51.59
N TYR A 513 -27.55 8.23 -50.47
CA TYR A 513 -28.23 9.12 -49.52
C TYR A 513 -29.55 8.54 -48.94
N SER A 514 -29.68 7.22 -48.88
CA SER A 514 -30.86 6.56 -48.31
C SER A 514 -30.75 6.35 -46.80
N VAL A 515 -31.88 6.26 -46.10
CA VAL A 515 -31.95 6.08 -44.64
C VAL A 515 -32.87 4.91 -44.30
N ALA A 516 -32.33 3.83 -43.76
CA ALA A 516 -33.06 2.67 -43.25
C ALA A 516 -32.91 2.60 -41.71
N GLN A 517 -33.97 2.92 -40.97
CA GLN A 517 -33.97 2.99 -39.51
C GLN A 517 -35.03 2.05 -38.90
N GLY A 518 -34.59 0.96 -38.29
CA GLY A 518 -35.44 -0.11 -37.75
C GLY A 518 -34.89 -1.49 -38.11
N ALA A 519 -35.27 -2.52 -37.35
CA ALA A 519 -34.90 -3.89 -37.67
C ALA A 519 -35.43 -4.29 -39.06
N SER A 520 -34.63 -4.91 -39.91
CA SER A 520 -34.98 -5.28 -41.29
C SER A 520 -35.53 -4.16 -42.18
N ALA A 521 -35.31 -2.88 -41.82
CA ALA A 521 -35.71 -1.73 -42.64
C ALA A 521 -34.89 -1.69 -43.94
N GLN A 522 -35.50 -1.36 -45.07
CA GLN A 522 -34.89 -1.43 -46.40
C GLN A 522 -35.09 -0.12 -47.19
N ALA A 523 -34.03 0.66 -47.33
CA ALA A 523 -34.01 1.89 -48.14
C ALA A 523 -33.18 1.65 -49.42
N SER A 524 -33.84 1.03 -50.40
CA SER A 524 -33.18 0.59 -51.64
C SER A 524 -33.13 1.67 -52.72
N GLY A 525 -34.02 2.66 -52.66
CA GLY A 525 -34.05 3.79 -53.57
C GLY A 525 -33.04 4.87 -53.21
N ALA A 526 -32.45 5.53 -54.22
CA ALA A 526 -31.64 6.72 -53.99
C ALA A 526 -32.47 7.82 -53.31
N ALA A 527 -31.93 8.43 -52.26
CA ALA A 527 -32.63 9.38 -51.37
C ALA A 527 -33.98 8.85 -50.80
N SER A 528 -34.13 7.52 -50.65
CA SER A 528 -35.32 6.94 -50.02
C SER A 528 -35.17 6.82 -48.49
N ILE A 529 -36.29 6.83 -47.78
CA ILE A 529 -36.34 6.84 -46.31
C ILE A 529 -37.29 5.71 -45.86
N ALA A 530 -36.77 4.73 -45.13
CA ALA A 530 -37.52 3.63 -44.52
C ALA A 530 -37.33 3.67 -43.00
N ILE A 531 -38.38 4.05 -42.25
CA ILE A 531 -38.34 4.20 -40.78
C ILE A 531 -39.40 3.30 -40.15
N GLY A 532 -38.95 2.25 -39.45
CA GLY A 532 -39.79 1.26 -38.78
C GLY A 532 -39.33 -0.18 -39.07
N ASP A 533 -39.66 -1.11 -38.18
CA ASP A 533 -39.39 -2.55 -38.37
C ASP A 533 -39.94 -3.04 -39.71
N SER A 534 -39.12 -3.70 -40.52
CA SER A 534 -39.50 -4.24 -41.83
C SER A 534 -40.09 -3.20 -42.81
N SER A 535 -39.84 -1.90 -42.60
CA SER A 535 -40.24 -0.83 -43.54
C SER A 535 -39.44 -0.91 -44.84
N SER A 536 -40.02 -0.52 -45.97
CA SER A 536 -39.43 -0.72 -47.30
C SER A 536 -39.69 0.48 -48.22
N ALA A 537 -38.65 1.25 -48.54
CA ALA A 537 -38.69 2.39 -49.45
C ALA A 537 -37.89 2.05 -50.72
N GLN A 538 -38.59 1.48 -51.71
CA GLN A 538 -37.97 0.70 -52.78
C GLN A 538 -37.50 1.55 -53.97
N ALA A 539 -38.11 2.71 -54.16
CA ALA A 539 -37.86 3.60 -55.31
C ALA A 539 -37.25 4.94 -54.90
N LYS A 540 -36.74 5.69 -55.89
CA LYS A 540 -36.08 6.98 -55.68
C LYS A 540 -37.00 7.97 -54.96
N ASN A 541 -36.48 8.69 -53.96
CA ASN A 541 -37.23 9.64 -53.13
C ASN A 541 -38.46 9.04 -52.39
N ALA A 542 -38.63 7.71 -52.33
CA ALA A 542 -39.76 7.08 -51.66
C ALA A 542 -39.60 7.16 -50.13
N VAL A 543 -40.71 7.30 -49.40
CA VAL A 543 -40.73 7.48 -47.93
C VAL A 543 -41.71 6.49 -47.30
N ALA A 544 -41.20 5.55 -46.50
CA ALA A 544 -42.00 4.57 -45.75
C ALA A 544 -41.79 4.78 -44.24
N ILE A 545 -42.80 5.27 -43.52
CA ILE A 545 -42.71 5.58 -42.09
C ILE A 545 -43.78 4.78 -41.33
N GLY A 546 -43.33 3.72 -40.67
CA GLY A 546 -44.15 2.75 -39.94
C GLY A 546 -43.59 1.34 -40.10
N SER A 547 -43.79 0.46 -39.10
CA SER A 547 -43.41 -0.96 -39.28
C SER A 547 -44.16 -1.56 -40.47
N LYS A 548 -43.47 -2.28 -41.36
CA LYS A 548 -44.02 -2.87 -42.59
C LYS A 548 -44.70 -1.86 -43.53
N ALA A 549 -44.39 -0.56 -43.40
CA ALA A 549 -44.78 0.42 -44.40
C ALA A 549 -43.99 0.17 -45.70
N VAL A 550 -44.64 0.22 -46.86
CA VAL A 550 -44.02 -0.02 -48.17
C VAL A 550 -44.32 1.14 -49.12
N ALA A 551 -43.28 1.86 -49.51
CA ALA A 551 -43.34 2.92 -50.51
C ALA A 551 -42.68 2.41 -51.81
N SER A 552 -43.54 2.09 -52.79
CA SER A 552 -43.21 1.27 -53.96
C SER A 552 -42.72 2.09 -55.17
N SER A 553 -43.23 3.32 -55.35
CA SER A 553 -42.99 4.15 -56.53
C SER A 553 -42.14 5.39 -56.22
N THR A 554 -41.57 6.02 -57.26
CA THR A 554 -40.72 7.21 -57.11
C THR A 554 -41.50 8.36 -56.45
N GLY A 555 -41.03 8.85 -55.31
CA GLY A 555 -41.67 9.94 -54.56
C GLY A 555 -42.92 9.56 -53.76
N ASP A 556 -43.28 8.28 -53.69
CA ASP A 556 -44.41 7.81 -52.87
C ASP A 556 -44.15 7.99 -51.36
N VAL A 557 -45.23 8.20 -50.59
CA VAL A 557 -45.19 8.28 -49.12
C VAL A 557 -46.16 7.26 -48.50
N ALA A 558 -45.63 6.20 -47.90
CA ALA A 558 -46.38 5.29 -47.03
C ALA A 558 -46.25 5.75 -45.56
N LEU A 559 -47.37 6.14 -44.94
CA LEU A 559 -47.41 6.70 -43.60
C LEU A 559 -48.29 5.85 -42.67
N GLY A 560 -47.72 5.32 -41.60
CA GLY A 560 -48.36 4.40 -40.65
C GLY A 560 -47.93 2.93 -40.84
N SER A 561 -48.14 2.14 -39.80
CA SER A 561 -47.79 0.70 -39.79
C SER A 561 -48.56 -0.07 -40.87
N GLY A 562 -47.87 -0.91 -41.65
CA GLY A 562 -48.48 -1.68 -42.74
C GLY A 562 -49.06 -0.84 -43.89
N SER A 563 -48.79 0.48 -43.94
CA SER A 563 -49.28 1.32 -45.03
C SER A 563 -48.55 1.00 -46.33
N THR A 564 -49.27 0.84 -47.42
CA THR A 564 -48.69 0.46 -48.73
C THR A 564 -49.07 1.50 -49.77
N THR A 565 -48.10 1.98 -50.55
CA THR A 565 -48.39 2.76 -51.77
C THR A 565 -48.48 1.87 -53.01
N SER A 566 -49.26 2.36 -53.97
CA SER A 566 -49.43 1.82 -55.33
C SER A 566 -49.30 2.97 -56.31
N SER A 567 -49.01 2.68 -57.58
CA SER A 567 -48.91 3.69 -58.65
C SER A 567 -50.08 4.67 -58.64
N ALA A 568 -49.78 5.97 -58.68
CA ALA A 568 -50.79 7.03 -58.58
C ALA A 568 -51.79 6.98 -59.77
N ILE A 569 -53.09 7.13 -59.47
CA ILE A 569 -54.18 6.96 -60.43
C ILE A 569 -54.69 8.33 -60.90
N ALA A 570 -54.84 8.50 -62.21
CA ALA A 570 -55.29 9.74 -62.84
C ALA A 570 -56.82 9.84 -62.94
N THR A 571 -57.44 10.72 -62.14
CA THR A 571 -58.89 10.96 -62.11
C THR A 571 -59.22 12.32 -62.75
N LYS A 572 -59.93 12.32 -63.88
CA LYS A 572 -60.12 13.52 -64.71
C LYS A 572 -61.33 14.39 -64.34
N GLY A 573 -62.35 13.82 -63.70
CA GLY A 573 -63.62 14.49 -63.43
C GLY A 573 -64.76 13.51 -63.15
N VAL A 574 -65.99 14.02 -63.08
CA VAL A 574 -67.23 13.26 -62.88
C VAL A 574 -68.36 13.83 -63.74
N VAL A 575 -69.34 13.00 -64.11
CA VAL A 575 -70.57 13.45 -64.78
C VAL A 575 -71.74 13.32 -63.81
N LEU A 576 -72.45 14.42 -63.54
CA LEU A 576 -73.62 14.47 -62.66
C LEU A 576 -74.80 15.07 -63.44
N ASN A 577 -75.91 14.33 -63.52
CA ASN A 577 -77.12 14.71 -64.27
C ASN A 577 -76.83 15.21 -65.72
N GLY A 578 -75.90 14.55 -66.42
CA GLY A 578 -75.47 14.92 -67.78
C GLY A 578 -74.41 16.04 -67.87
N HIS A 579 -74.18 16.81 -66.79
CA HIS A 579 -73.16 17.85 -66.76
C HIS A 579 -71.80 17.27 -66.35
N SER A 580 -70.75 17.62 -67.09
CA SER A 580 -69.36 17.18 -66.83
C SER A 580 -68.62 18.19 -65.95
N TYR A 581 -68.08 17.71 -64.84
CA TYR A 581 -67.25 18.48 -63.90
C TYR A 581 -65.81 17.99 -64.00
N ALA A 582 -64.89 18.86 -64.42
CA ALA A 582 -63.46 18.59 -64.37
C ALA A 582 -62.92 18.75 -62.94
N PHE A 583 -61.87 18.00 -62.60
CA PHE A 583 -61.15 18.18 -61.33
C PHE A 583 -59.78 18.83 -61.55
N ALA A 584 -59.24 19.49 -60.52
CA ALA A 584 -57.84 19.90 -60.50
C ALA A 584 -56.92 18.69 -60.24
N GLY A 585 -55.62 18.82 -60.58
CA GLY A 585 -54.61 17.82 -60.21
C GLY A 585 -54.77 16.43 -60.82
N THR A 586 -55.42 16.32 -61.99
CA THR A 586 -55.89 15.03 -62.59
C THR A 586 -54.81 13.99 -62.91
N ALA A 587 -53.53 14.34 -62.83
CA ALA A 587 -52.38 13.48 -63.10
C ALA A 587 -51.34 13.57 -61.95
N PRO A 588 -51.60 12.94 -60.78
CA PRO A 588 -50.66 12.90 -59.66
C PRO A 588 -49.38 12.13 -60.04
N THR A 589 -48.22 12.61 -59.58
CA THR A 589 -46.90 12.03 -59.89
C THR A 589 -46.48 10.90 -58.93
N SER A 590 -47.09 10.84 -57.74
CA SER A 590 -46.87 9.87 -56.66
C SER A 590 -48.09 9.88 -55.74
N THR A 591 -48.17 8.97 -54.77
CA THR A 591 -49.27 8.92 -53.81
C THR A 591 -48.82 8.99 -52.34
N VAL A 592 -49.68 9.54 -51.48
CA VAL A 592 -49.56 9.45 -50.02
C VAL A 592 -50.59 8.44 -49.53
N SER A 593 -50.13 7.31 -48.98
CA SER A 593 -51.00 6.26 -48.44
C SER A 593 -50.92 6.21 -46.92
N VAL A 594 -52.08 6.31 -46.27
CA VAL A 594 -52.22 6.21 -44.79
C VAL A 594 -52.63 4.81 -44.32
N GLY A 595 -52.70 3.82 -45.21
CA GLY A 595 -53.12 2.44 -44.89
C GLY A 595 -52.77 1.43 -45.99
N SER A 596 -53.35 0.24 -45.90
CA SER A 596 -53.42 -0.69 -47.04
C SER A 596 -54.88 -0.81 -47.49
N ALA A 597 -55.13 -1.44 -48.65
CA ALA A 597 -56.47 -1.93 -48.95
C ALA A 597 -56.95 -2.86 -47.83
N GLY A 598 -58.17 -2.65 -47.32
CA GLY A 598 -58.75 -3.36 -46.18
C GLY A 598 -58.20 -2.96 -44.81
N ASN A 599 -57.25 -2.02 -44.74
CA ASN A 599 -56.71 -1.44 -43.50
C ASN A 599 -56.59 0.09 -43.64
N GLU A 600 -57.64 0.72 -44.16
CA GLU A 600 -57.77 2.16 -44.31
C GLU A 600 -57.79 2.88 -42.94
N ARG A 601 -57.43 4.17 -42.92
CA ARG A 601 -57.35 4.97 -41.69
C ARG A 601 -58.14 6.27 -41.78
N THR A 602 -58.69 6.68 -40.65
CA THR A 602 -59.30 8.00 -40.50
C THR A 602 -58.21 9.08 -40.45
N VAL A 603 -58.45 10.20 -41.13
CA VAL A 603 -57.61 11.40 -41.04
C VAL A 603 -58.41 12.47 -40.29
N THR A 604 -58.00 12.75 -39.06
CA THR A 604 -58.67 13.72 -38.18
C THR A 604 -57.93 15.06 -38.16
N ASN A 605 -58.59 16.11 -37.64
CA ASN A 605 -58.05 17.48 -37.55
C ASN A 605 -57.69 18.12 -38.91
N VAL A 606 -58.25 17.63 -40.01
CA VAL A 606 -58.13 18.25 -41.34
C VAL A 606 -58.81 19.62 -41.32
N ALA A 607 -58.03 20.69 -41.54
CA ALA A 607 -58.55 22.04 -41.70
C ALA A 607 -59.46 22.15 -42.94
N ALA A 608 -60.30 23.17 -43.01
CA ALA A 608 -61.17 23.34 -44.18
C ALA A 608 -60.33 23.67 -45.43
N GLY A 609 -60.38 22.81 -46.45
CA GLY A 609 -59.75 23.06 -47.74
C GLY A 609 -60.43 24.18 -48.53
N ARG A 610 -59.76 24.75 -49.53
CA ARG A 610 -60.35 25.76 -50.41
C ARG A 610 -61.41 25.12 -51.32
N LEU A 611 -62.56 25.78 -51.49
CA LEU A 611 -63.57 25.40 -52.48
C LEU A 611 -63.40 26.27 -53.73
N SER A 612 -62.64 25.79 -54.71
CA SER A 612 -62.44 26.45 -56.02
C SER A 612 -62.14 25.41 -57.10
N GLU A 613 -62.36 25.75 -58.36
CA GLU A 613 -62.13 24.86 -59.53
C GLU A 613 -60.68 24.35 -59.63
N THR A 614 -59.73 25.10 -59.07
CA THR A 614 -58.29 24.81 -59.03
C THR A 614 -57.82 24.12 -57.75
N SER A 615 -58.73 23.80 -56.81
CA SER A 615 -58.36 23.26 -55.51
C SER A 615 -58.00 21.77 -55.56
N THR A 616 -56.88 21.43 -54.92
CA THR A 616 -56.44 20.05 -54.66
C THR A 616 -56.39 19.75 -53.15
N ASP A 617 -57.09 20.55 -52.34
CA ASP A 617 -57.11 20.40 -50.90
C ASP A 617 -58.07 19.27 -50.47
N ALA A 618 -57.74 18.56 -49.39
CA ALA A 618 -58.67 17.62 -48.79
C ALA A 618 -59.87 18.37 -48.18
N VAL A 619 -61.09 18.04 -48.62
CA VAL A 619 -62.32 18.57 -48.02
C VAL A 619 -62.63 17.85 -46.70
N ASN A 620 -62.97 18.60 -45.67
CA ASN A 620 -63.26 18.06 -44.34
C ASN A 620 -64.78 17.90 -44.09
N GLY A 621 -65.12 17.27 -42.96
CA GLY A 621 -66.51 16.99 -42.59
C GLY A 621 -67.38 18.23 -42.38
N SER A 622 -66.83 19.38 -41.95
CA SER A 622 -67.64 20.60 -41.75
C SER A 622 -67.97 21.32 -43.04
N GLN A 623 -67.10 21.26 -44.06
CA GLN A 623 -67.41 21.73 -45.42
C GLN A 623 -68.57 20.92 -46.03
N LEU A 624 -68.48 19.59 -45.99
CA LEU A 624 -69.53 18.71 -46.48
C LEU A 624 -70.85 18.89 -45.70
N HIS A 625 -70.77 19.05 -44.38
CA HIS A 625 -71.94 19.34 -43.55
C HIS A 625 -72.61 20.68 -43.91
N ALA A 626 -71.83 21.74 -44.19
CA ALA A 626 -72.37 23.02 -44.63
C ALA A 626 -73.09 22.89 -45.99
N THR A 627 -72.48 22.22 -46.97
CA THR A 627 -73.15 21.94 -48.25
C THR A 627 -74.44 21.13 -48.07
N ASN A 628 -74.42 20.08 -47.25
CA ASN A 628 -75.60 19.28 -46.95
C ASN A 628 -76.69 20.06 -46.19
N THR A 629 -76.31 21.06 -45.40
CA THR A 629 -77.26 21.95 -44.71
C THR A 629 -77.98 22.86 -45.70
N GLU A 630 -77.29 23.46 -46.67
CA GLU A 630 -77.95 24.27 -47.71
C GLU A 630 -78.82 23.42 -48.65
N VAL A 631 -78.40 22.20 -49.00
CA VAL A 631 -79.26 21.24 -49.73
C VAL A 631 -80.51 20.88 -48.91
N SER A 632 -80.38 20.69 -47.59
CA SER A 632 -81.51 20.41 -46.70
C SER A 632 -82.47 21.60 -46.58
N LYS A 633 -81.97 22.83 -46.54
CA LYS A 633 -82.80 24.05 -46.58
C LYS A 633 -83.57 24.19 -47.90
N LEU A 634 -82.93 23.86 -49.03
CA LEU A 634 -83.57 23.89 -50.34
C LEU A 634 -84.74 22.88 -50.42
N ASP A 635 -84.55 21.67 -49.90
CA ASP A 635 -85.60 20.65 -49.76
C ASP A 635 -86.81 21.17 -48.93
N HIS A 636 -86.55 21.84 -47.81
CA HIS A 636 -87.63 22.46 -47.00
C HIS A 636 -88.33 23.61 -47.73
N ALA A 637 -87.58 24.46 -48.46
CA ALA A 637 -88.15 25.56 -49.22
C ALA A 637 -89.08 25.08 -50.35
N VAL A 638 -88.68 24.04 -51.09
CA VAL A 638 -89.50 23.41 -52.13
C VAL A 638 -90.79 22.84 -51.54
N LYS A 639 -90.69 22.11 -50.42
CA LYS A 639 -91.86 21.56 -49.70
C LYS A 639 -92.82 22.65 -49.21
N SER A 640 -92.29 23.77 -48.71
CA SER A 640 -93.11 24.90 -48.22
C SER A 640 -93.86 25.64 -49.33
N ILE A 641 -93.41 25.56 -50.59
CA ILE A 641 -94.13 26.11 -51.74
C ILE A 641 -95.27 25.16 -52.16
N GLN A 642 -95.01 23.86 -52.18
CA GLN A 642 -96.00 22.84 -52.55
C GLN A 642 -97.08 22.61 -51.48
N GLY A 643 -96.84 23.00 -50.22
CA GLY A 643 -97.78 22.86 -49.09
C GLY A 643 -98.66 24.08 -48.78
N GLY A 644 -98.57 25.18 -49.54
CA GLY A 644 -99.45 26.35 -49.39
C GLY A 644 -99.15 27.33 -48.23
N ASP A 645 -98.46 26.91 -47.16
CA ASP A 645 -98.15 27.76 -46.00
C ASP A 645 -97.21 28.95 -46.30
N GLY A 646 -96.47 28.93 -47.42
CA GLY A 646 -95.42 29.91 -47.74
C GLY A 646 -95.89 31.33 -48.11
N VAL A 647 -97.16 31.54 -48.45
CA VAL A 647 -97.67 32.82 -49.01
C VAL A 647 -98.27 33.76 -47.96
N LYS A 648 -97.42 34.64 -47.41
CA LYS A 648 -97.71 35.52 -46.25
C LYS A 648 -99.01 36.36 -46.34
N TYR A 649 -99.41 36.80 -47.54
CA TYR A 649 -100.53 37.75 -47.73
C TYR A 649 -101.77 37.15 -48.42
N MET A 650 -101.67 35.97 -49.03
CA MET A 650 -102.79 35.30 -49.72
C MET A 650 -102.82 33.83 -49.31
N ARG A 651 -103.46 33.54 -48.17
CA ARG A 651 -103.61 32.15 -47.67
C ARG A 651 -104.94 31.57 -48.14
N VAL A 652 -104.88 30.66 -49.10
CA VAL A 652 -106.02 29.86 -49.56
C VAL A 652 -105.93 28.49 -48.89
N ASN A 653 -106.78 28.23 -47.89
CA ASN A 653 -106.91 26.90 -47.29
C ASN A 653 -108.05 26.16 -47.99
N SER A 654 -107.72 25.31 -48.96
CA SER A 654 -108.70 24.46 -49.65
C SER A 654 -108.07 23.24 -50.33
N SER A 655 -108.92 22.29 -50.70
CA SER A 655 -108.64 21.15 -51.56
C SER A 655 -109.61 21.07 -52.76
N GLY A 656 -110.26 22.18 -53.11
CA GLY A 656 -111.04 22.32 -54.35
C GLY A 656 -110.15 22.60 -55.57
N GLU A 657 -110.75 22.75 -56.76
CA GLU A 657 -109.98 23.04 -57.98
C GLU A 657 -109.50 24.49 -58.03
N ASP A 658 -108.50 24.74 -58.88
CA ASP A 658 -107.78 26.01 -58.97
C ASP A 658 -108.68 27.18 -59.40
N SER A 659 -108.32 28.40 -58.99
CA SER A 659 -109.11 29.60 -59.29
C SER A 659 -108.99 30.01 -60.78
N VAL A 660 -110.11 30.26 -61.45
CA VAL A 660 -110.16 30.50 -62.91
C VAL A 660 -110.52 31.95 -63.23
N ALA A 661 -109.52 32.77 -63.53
CA ALA A 661 -109.67 34.13 -64.06
C ALA A 661 -109.57 34.10 -65.59
N THR A 662 -110.71 34.02 -66.29
CA THR A 662 -110.77 33.95 -67.77
C THR A 662 -111.23 35.24 -68.43
N GLY A 663 -111.82 36.16 -67.67
CA GLY A 663 -112.07 37.53 -68.14
C GLY A 663 -110.77 38.34 -68.27
N ALA A 664 -110.70 39.23 -69.26
CA ALA A 664 -109.59 40.18 -69.38
C ALA A 664 -109.51 41.07 -68.12
N ASP A 665 -108.30 41.20 -67.55
CA ASP A 665 -108.03 41.94 -66.31
C ASP A 665 -108.91 41.51 -65.11
N SER A 666 -109.37 40.26 -65.11
CA SER A 666 -110.21 39.70 -64.04
C SER A 666 -109.40 39.07 -62.90
N ILE A 667 -110.00 38.99 -61.71
CA ILE A 667 -109.37 38.42 -60.51
C ILE A 667 -110.28 37.34 -59.90
N ALA A 668 -109.79 36.11 -59.86
CA ALA A 668 -110.40 35.00 -59.13
C ALA A 668 -109.52 34.64 -57.92
N ILE A 669 -110.09 34.63 -56.71
CA ILE A 669 -109.36 34.28 -55.47
C ILE A 669 -110.21 33.33 -54.63
N GLY A 670 -109.77 32.08 -54.54
CA GLY A 670 -110.42 31.00 -53.81
C GLY A 670 -110.73 29.78 -54.70
N PRO A 671 -110.96 28.60 -54.11
CA PRO A 671 -111.24 27.36 -54.86
C PRO A 671 -112.51 27.53 -55.70
N ASP A 672 -112.49 27.02 -56.93
CA ASP A 672 -113.60 27.07 -57.88
C ASP A 672 -114.17 28.49 -58.15
N ALA A 673 -113.44 29.55 -57.76
CA ALA A 673 -113.83 30.93 -58.04
C ALA A 673 -113.62 31.22 -59.53
N VAL A 674 -114.64 31.79 -60.18
CA VAL A 674 -114.60 32.09 -61.62
C VAL A 674 -114.98 33.54 -61.89
N ALA A 675 -114.00 34.30 -62.36
CA ALA A 675 -114.17 35.67 -62.84
C ALA A 675 -114.21 35.63 -64.38
N GLY A 676 -115.43 35.61 -64.93
CA GLY A 676 -115.67 35.19 -66.32
C GLY A 676 -115.67 36.30 -67.38
N ASN A 677 -116.01 37.54 -67.00
CA ASN A 677 -116.11 38.69 -67.90
C ASN A 677 -114.98 39.70 -67.63
N ALA A 678 -114.78 40.66 -68.52
CA ALA A 678 -113.70 41.64 -68.36
C ALA A 678 -113.90 42.52 -67.11
N ASN A 679 -112.82 42.80 -66.38
CA ASN A 679 -112.80 43.53 -65.09
C ASN A 679 -113.58 42.87 -63.95
N ASP A 680 -114.01 41.61 -64.09
CA ASP A 680 -114.72 40.89 -63.04
C ASP A 680 -113.81 40.55 -61.86
N VAL A 681 -114.39 40.56 -60.65
CA VAL A 681 -113.71 40.15 -59.42
C VAL A 681 -114.56 39.14 -58.68
N ALA A 682 -114.09 37.88 -58.63
CA ALA A 682 -114.73 36.77 -57.94
C ALA A 682 -113.89 36.36 -56.73
N ILE A 683 -114.36 36.68 -55.52
CA ILE A 683 -113.62 36.43 -54.27
C ILE A 683 -114.41 35.52 -53.33
N GLY A 684 -113.77 34.44 -52.90
CA GLY A 684 -114.33 33.41 -52.03
C GLY A 684 -114.70 32.13 -52.78
N ALA A 685 -114.78 31.02 -52.05
CA ALA A 685 -115.04 29.69 -52.62
C ALA A 685 -116.29 29.69 -53.52
N SER A 686 -116.15 29.17 -54.74
CA SER A 686 -117.19 29.10 -55.78
C SER A 686 -117.88 30.45 -56.08
N ALA A 687 -117.25 31.59 -55.79
CA ALA A 687 -117.76 32.89 -56.22
C ALA A 687 -117.76 32.96 -57.75
N ARG A 688 -118.87 33.44 -58.33
CA ARG A 688 -119.05 33.55 -59.78
C ARG A 688 -119.65 34.91 -60.10
N THR A 689 -119.07 35.59 -61.07
CA THR A 689 -119.57 36.84 -61.62
C THR A 689 -120.53 36.58 -62.78
N ALA A 690 -121.34 37.59 -63.13
CA ALA A 690 -122.32 37.52 -64.20
C ALA A 690 -122.41 38.87 -64.92
N ALA A 691 -122.89 38.88 -66.16
CA ALA A 691 -123.02 40.10 -66.96
C ALA A 691 -123.92 41.15 -66.27
N THR A 692 -123.48 42.41 -66.31
CA THR A 692 -124.10 43.52 -65.59
C THR A 692 -125.29 44.12 -66.33
N THR A 693 -126.37 44.45 -65.60
CA THR A 693 -127.61 45.00 -66.17
C THR A 693 -127.77 46.50 -65.87
N ALA A 694 -128.22 47.26 -66.86
CA ALA A 694 -128.43 48.70 -66.77
C ALA A 694 -129.79 49.09 -66.14
N VAL A 695 -129.80 50.03 -65.21
CA VAL A 695 -131.03 50.59 -64.58
C VAL A 695 -130.86 52.10 -64.40
N ALA A 696 -131.83 52.91 -64.86
CA ALA A 696 -131.65 54.36 -65.03
C ALA A 696 -132.57 55.27 -64.19
N SER A 697 -133.77 54.81 -63.79
CA SER A 697 -134.76 55.67 -63.10
C SER A 697 -135.89 54.86 -62.47
N THR A 698 -136.65 55.49 -61.55
CA THR A 698 -137.95 55.01 -61.05
C THR A 698 -138.95 56.16 -60.95
N THR A 699 -140.25 55.87 -60.80
CA THR A 699 -141.31 56.88 -60.68
C THR A 699 -142.12 56.66 -59.41
N LEU A 700 -142.24 57.70 -58.57
CA LEU A 700 -142.88 57.67 -57.26
C LEU A 700 -143.84 58.86 -57.15
N GLY A 701 -145.09 58.62 -56.77
CA GLY A 701 -146.09 59.68 -56.54
C GLY A 701 -146.40 60.56 -57.77
N GLY A 702 -146.12 60.09 -58.98
CA GLY A 702 -146.26 60.85 -60.22
C GLY A 702 -145.00 61.63 -60.65
N SER A 703 -143.92 61.58 -59.87
CA SER A 703 -142.62 62.21 -60.19
C SER A 703 -141.55 61.16 -60.49
N THR A 704 -140.73 61.41 -61.52
CA THR A 704 -139.63 60.51 -61.92
C THR A 704 -138.31 60.93 -61.27
N TYR A 705 -137.58 59.95 -60.73
CA TYR A 705 -136.30 60.08 -60.07
C TYR A 705 -135.27 59.22 -60.81
N ASN A 706 -134.22 59.86 -61.34
CA ASN A 706 -133.14 59.16 -62.05
C ASN A 706 -132.07 58.67 -61.07
N PHE A 707 -131.44 57.54 -61.40
CA PHE A 707 -130.34 56.95 -60.64
C PHE A 707 -128.99 57.19 -61.33
N ALA A 708 -127.92 57.27 -60.55
CA ALA A 708 -126.55 57.36 -61.06
C ALA A 708 -125.95 55.97 -61.31
N GLY A 709 -124.90 55.89 -62.13
CA GLY A 709 -124.17 54.64 -62.39
C GLY A 709 -124.92 53.62 -63.24
N SER A 710 -125.81 54.07 -64.13
CA SER A 710 -126.74 53.23 -64.89
C SER A 710 -126.12 52.21 -65.86
N THR A 711 -124.80 52.22 -66.07
CA THR A 711 -124.05 51.24 -66.88
C THR A 711 -122.76 50.79 -66.17
N PRO A 712 -122.76 49.64 -65.46
CA PRO A 712 -121.57 49.10 -64.82
C PRO A 712 -120.57 48.50 -65.84
N VAL A 713 -119.28 48.45 -65.49
CA VAL A 713 -118.18 48.00 -66.39
C VAL A 713 -117.60 46.61 -66.07
N GLY A 714 -118.11 45.96 -65.03
CA GLY A 714 -117.69 44.66 -64.52
C GLY A 714 -118.45 44.32 -63.24
N ALA A 715 -118.49 43.05 -62.85
CA ALA A 715 -119.19 42.60 -61.64
C ALA A 715 -118.21 42.26 -60.51
N PHE A 716 -118.47 42.79 -59.32
CA PHE A 716 -117.83 42.35 -58.08
C PHE A 716 -118.72 41.31 -57.40
N SER A 717 -118.25 40.05 -57.32
CA SER A 717 -118.98 38.94 -56.75
C SER A 717 -118.27 38.32 -55.54
N VAL A 718 -119.04 38.20 -54.45
CA VAL A 718 -118.66 37.47 -53.24
C VAL A 718 -119.39 36.12 -53.12
N GLY A 719 -120.14 35.69 -54.14
CA GLY A 719 -120.94 34.46 -54.12
C GLY A 719 -121.76 34.29 -55.40
N ALA A 720 -122.04 33.05 -55.78
CA ALA A 720 -122.91 32.76 -56.93
C ALA A 720 -124.38 33.08 -56.63
N VAL A 721 -125.22 33.18 -57.66
CA VAL A 721 -126.67 33.37 -57.52
C VAL A 721 -127.29 32.17 -56.79
N GLY A 722 -128.12 32.42 -55.77
CA GLY A 722 -128.62 31.41 -54.82
C GLY A 722 -127.62 31.01 -53.73
N ALA A 723 -126.42 31.59 -53.72
CA ALA A 723 -125.37 31.43 -52.72
C ALA A 723 -124.75 32.79 -52.33
N GLU A 724 -125.57 33.84 -52.32
CA GLU A 724 -125.20 35.21 -51.98
C GLU A 724 -124.67 35.30 -50.54
N ARG A 725 -123.69 36.18 -50.32
CA ARG A 725 -123.05 36.36 -49.02
C ARG A 725 -123.31 37.75 -48.45
N GLN A 726 -123.54 37.84 -47.14
CA GLN A 726 -123.77 39.12 -46.46
C GLN A 726 -122.51 39.99 -46.55
N ILE A 727 -122.64 41.19 -47.14
CA ILE A 727 -121.61 42.21 -47.07
C ILE A 727 -121.77 42.94 -45.74
N GLN A 728 -121.02 42.52 -44.72
CA GLN A 728 -121.07 43.10 -43.38
C GLN A 728 -120.13 44.32 -43.26
N ASN A 729 -120.41 45.20 -42.29
CA ASN A 729 -119.62 46.40 -41.99
C ASN A 729 -119.52 47.44 -43.13
N VAL A 730 -120.49 47.47 -44.05
CA VAL A 730 -120.60 48.51 -45.09
C VAL A 730 -120.81 49.87 -44.44
N ALA A 731 -119.89 50.81 -44.71
CA ALA A 731 -119.97 52.19 -44.25
C ALA A 731 -121.16 52.94 -44.87
N ALA A 732 -121.50 54.10 -44.30
CA ALA A 732 -122.64 54.90 -44.74
C ALA A 732 -122.39 55.54 -46.13
N GLY A 733 -122.89 54.92 -47.21
CA GLY A 733 -122.75 55.40 -48.59
C GLY A 733 -123.47 56.73 -48.85
N ARG A 734 -122.89 57.65 -49.61
CA ARG A 734 -123.40 59.03 -49.74
C ARG A 734 -124.84 59.07 -50.28
N LEU A 735 -125.74 59.82 -49.64
CA LEU A 735 -127.08 60.08 -50.17
C LEU A 735 -127.06 61.37 -51.01
N SER A 736 -126.81 61.22 -52.31
CA SER A 736 -126.93 62.30 -53.30
C SER A 736 -127.40 61.75 -54.65
N ALA A 737 -127.95 62.61 -55.50
CA ALA A 737 -128.45 62.22 -56.84
C ALA A 737 -127.37 61.68 -57.80
N SER A 738 -126.08 61.81 -57.44
CA SER A 738 -124.93 61.32 -58.20
C SER A 738 -124.21 60.13 -57.54
N SER A 739 -124.77 59.57 -56.46
CA SER A 739 -124.11 58.51 -55.70
C SER A 739 -124.34 57.11 -56.30
N THR A 740 -123.28 56.32 -56.32
CA THR A 740 -123.29 54.88 -56.64
C THR A 740 -122.80 54.05 -55.46
N ASP A 741 -122.73 54.64 -54.27
CA ASP A 741 -122.29 53.98 -53.05
C ASP A 741 -123.39 53.03 -52.56
N ALA A 742 -123.02 51.87 -51.99
CA ALA A 742 -123.98 51.00 -51.33
C ALA A 742 -124.55 51.69 -50.07
N VAL A 743 -125.85 51.97 -50.05
CA VAL A 743 -126.55 52.47 -48.85
C VAL A 743 -126.66 51.37 -47.81
N ASN A 744 -126.34 51.68 -46.55
CA ASN A 744 -126.38 50.72 -45.46
C ASN A 744 -127.68 50.82 -44.64
N GLY A 745 -127.92 49.83 -43.78
CA GLY A 745 -129.17 49.73 -43.01
C GLY A 745 -129.43 50.90 -42.06
N SER A 746 -128.41 51.56 -41.52
CA SER A 746 -128.62 52.69 -40.58
C SER A 746 -129.10 53.95 -41.29
N GLN A 747 -128.81 54.10 -42.58
CA GLN A 747 -129.25 55.24 -43.39
C GLN A 747 -130.73 55.13 -43.74
N LEU A 748 -131.18 53.95 -44.15
CA LEU A 748 -132.61 53.66 -44.34
C LEU A 748 -133.37 53.78 -43.01
N TYR A 749 -132.79 53.31 -41.91
CA TYR A 749 -133.36 53.46 -40.57
C TYR A 749 -133.51 54.94 -40.17
N ALA A 750 -132.50 55.78 -40.40
CA ALA A 750 -132.56 57.21 -40.12
C ALA A 750 -133.65 57.92 -40.93
N THR A 751 -133.84 57.56 -42.20
CA THR A 751 -134.95 58.04 -43.03
C THR A 751 -136.30 57.62 -42.45
N ASN A 752 -136.46 56.35 -42.05
CA ASN A 752 -137.70 55.85 -41.45
C ASN A 752 -138.03 56.53 -40.11
N GLN A 753 -137.03 56.83 -39.29
CA GLN A 753 -137.24 57.50 -38.00
C GLN A 753 -137.87 58.89 -38.18
N LYS A 754 -137.41 59.66 -39.18
CA LYS A 754 -137.98 60.99 -39.51
C LYS A 754 -139.43 60.95 -39.99
N VAL A 755 -139.89 59.83 -40.56
CA VAL A 755 -141.32 59.63 -40.89
C VAL A 755 -142.17 59.41 -39.64
N GLN A 756 -141.63 58.73 -38.62
CA GLN A 756 -142.32 58.55 -37.33
C GLN A 756 -142.44 59.88 -36.55
N ASP A 757 -141.36 60.68 -36.49
CA ASP A 757 -141.35 61.97 -35.79
C ASP A 757 -142.47 62.92 -36.26
N ASN A 758 -142.72 62.94 -37.58
CA ASN A 758 -143.80 63.73 -38.19
C ASN A 758 -145.18 63.25 -37.72
N SER A 759 -145.38 61.93 -37.61
CA SER A 759 -146.62 61.32 -37.12
C SER A 759 -146.90 61.67 -35.65
N SER A 760 -145.87 61.62 -34.79
CA SER A 760 -145.98 62.01 -33.38
C SER A 760 -146.33 63.50 -33.21
N THR A 761 -145.71 64.38 -34.01
CA THR A 761 -145.90 65.83 -33.92
C THR A 761 -147.35 66.25 -34.19
N ILE A 762 -148.02 65.60 -35.16
CA ILE A 762 -149.43 65.84 -35.49
C ILE A 762 -150.36 65.52 -34.30
N SER A 763 -150.08 64.42 -33.58
CA SER A 763 -150.86 64.01 -32.40
C SER A 763 -150.75 64.99 -31.23
N THR A 764 -149.58 65.59 -31.02
CA THR A 764 -149.38 66.60 -29.95
C THR A 764 -150.21 67.86 -30.17
N LEU A 765 -150.34 68.34 -31.42
CA LEU A 765 -151.13 69.52 -31.76
C LEU A 765 -152.62 69.36 -31.45
N GLN A 766 -153.18 68.16 -31.61
CA GLN A 766 -154.57 67.90 -31.22
C GLN A 766 -154.78 67.98 -29.70
N SER A 767 -153.80 67.53 -28.91
CA SER A 767 -153.89 67.54 -27.44
C SER A 767 -153.90 68.96 -26.87
N SER A 768 -153.02 69.84 -27.37
CA SER A 768 -152.90 71.23 -26.89
C SER A 768 -154.17 72.06 -27.05
N LEU A 769 -154.98 71.78 -28.07
CA LEU A 769 -156.25 72.49 -28.33
C LEU A 769 -157.29 72.22 -27.23
N THR A 770 -157.43 70.96 -26.79
CA THR A 770 -158.37 70.58 -25.73
C THR A 770 -157.94 71.13 -24.37
N THR A 771 -156.64 71.09 -24.07
CA THR A 771 -156.11 71.49 -22.75
C THR A 771 -156.31 72.98 -22.47
N MET A 772 -156.31 73.87 -23.48
CA MET A 772 -156.57 75.31 -23.27
C MET A 772 -158.04 75.64 -22.93
N GLN A 773 -159.00 74.74 -23.13
CA GLN A 773 -160.40 74.99 -22.77
C GLN A 773 -160.70 74.78 -21.27
N GLU A 774 -159.84 74.03 -20.56
CA GLU A 774 -160.04 73.62 -19.16
C GLU A 774 -158.90 74.07 -18.22
N THR A 775 -157.69 74.31 -18.75
CA THR A 775 -156.47 74.27 -17.92
C THR A 775 -155.97 75.59 -17.38
N THR A 776 -156.61 76.00 -16.32
CA THR A 776 -156.11 77.01 -15.41
C THR A 776 -155.24 76.26 -14.24
N ARG A 777 -154.04 75.45 -14.44
CA ARG A 777 -153.17 74.33 -13.60
C ARG A 777 -151.46 74.16 -13.47
N LYS A 778 -150.63 72.98 -13.30
CA LYS A 778 -149.16 72.67 -12.60
C LYS A 778 -147.99 71.47 -12.95
N GLY A 779 -146.74 71.18 -12.27
CA GLY A 779 -145.47 70.15 -12.50
C GLY A 779 -144.29 69.77 -11.33
N GLY A 780 -143.03 69.04 -11.16
CA GLY A 780 -141.71 68.22 -11.67
C GLY A 780 -140.64 67.50 -10.54
N ALA A 781 -139.33 66.87 -10.40
CA ALA A 781 -137.89 66.33 -10.92
C ALA A 781 -136.94 65.29 -9.92
N PHE A 782 -135.61 64.69 -9.76
CA PHE A 782 -134.02 64.46 -10.09
C PHE A 782 -133.20 63.08 -9.51
N SER A 783 -131.87 62.51 -9.28
CA SER A 783 -130.23 62.45 -9.38
C SER A 783 -129.38 61.04 -8.89
N GLY A 784 -128.03 60.48 -8.69
CA GLY A 784 -126.39 60.47 -8.69
C GLY A 784 -125.50 59.13 -8.06
N GLY A 785 -124.16 58.58 -7.86
CA GLY A 785 -122.52 58.50 -8.02
C GLY A 785 -121.58 57.32 -7.18
N SER A 786 -120.22 56.82 -6.98
CA SER A 786 -118.62 56.66 -7.38
C SER A 786 -117.47 55.66 -6.56
N GLY A 787 -116.07 55.33 -6.83
CA GLY A 787 -114.90 54.50 -5.99
C GLY A 787 -113.32 53.96 -6.44
N THR A 788 -112.22 53.41 -5.63
CA THR A 788 -110.63 52.99 -5.92
C THR A 788 -109.51 52.05 -4.99
N GLY A 789 -108.12 51.67 -5.28
CA GLY A 789 -106.92 50.84 -4.49
C GLY A 789 -105.30 50.64 -5.02
N SER A 790 -104.01 50.01 -4.67
CA SER A 790 -103.01 49.11 -3.71
C SER A 790 -101.28 48.99 -3.89
N SER A 791 -100.27 48.12 -3.27
CA SER A 791 -98.62 48.09 -3.29
C SER A 791 -97.47 46.92 -2.75
N LYS A 792 -96.01 46.87 -2.91
CA LYS A 792 -94.76 45.92 -2.31
C LYS A 792 -93.07 46.03 -2.59
N ALA A 793 -91.94 45.32 -1.98
CA ALA A 793 -90.30 45.29 -2.19
C ALA A 793 -89.11 44.21 -1.55
N GLU A 794 -87.66 44.17 -1.74
CA GLU A 794 -86.40 43.25 -1.17
C GLU A 794 -84.69 43.45 -1.33
N SER A 795 -83.58 42.55 -1.00
CA SER A 795 -81.96 42.72 -0.65
C SER A 795 -80.61 41.66 -0.83
N SER A 796 -79.19 41.84 -0.47
CA SER A 796 -77.83 40.92 -0.52
C SER A 796 -76.24 41.30 -0.07
N SER A 797 -75.16 40.36 -0.09
CA SER A 797 -73.56 40.27 -0.25
C SER A 797 -72.23 40.98 0.38
N ALA A 798 -71.09 40.20 0.65
CA ALA A 798 -69.53 40.26 0.57
C ALA A 798 -68.47 41.45 0.76
N SER A 799 -67.18 41.17 1.19
CA SER A 799 -65.81 41.61 0.60
C SER A 799 -64.53 41.89 1.50
N SER A 800 -63.31 41.51 1.00
CA SER A 800 -61.90 42.09 1.08
C SER A 800 -61.06 42.40 2.37
N THR A 801 -59.72 42.17 2.27
CA THR A 801 -58.59 42.53 3.20
C THR A 801 -57.88 43.85 2.77
N PRO A 802 -56.95 44.52 3.55
CA PRO A 802 -55.55 44.07 3.78
C PRO A 802 -54.78 44.60 5.04
N ALA A 803 -53.47 44.24 5.11
CA ALA A 803 -52.33 44.98 5.72
C ALA A 803 -51.86 44.72 7.19
N ASN A 804 -50.74 43.99 7.29
CA ASN A 804 -49.50 44.27 8.06
C ASN A 804 -49.61 44.80 9.52
N GLN A 805 -49.25 43.97 10.52
CA GLN A 805 -49.01 44.44 11.89
C GLN A 805 -47.82 43.75 12.58
N VAL A 806 -47.16 44.52 13.46
CA VAL A 806 -45.86 44.23 14.10
C VAL A 806 -45.94 43.08 15.12
N VAL A 807 -44.90 42.24 15.19
CA VAL A 807 -44.74 41.22 16.25
C VAL A 807 -44.51 41.93 17.59
N PRO A 808 -45.35 41.69 18.62
CA PRO A 808 -45.24 42.41 19.88
C PRO A 808 -43.98 42.03 20.66
N VAL A 809 -43.29 43.04 21.17
CA VAL A 809 -42.37 42.91 22.31
C VAL A 809 -43.20 43.14 23.57
N ALA A 810 -43.30 42.14 24.45
CA ALA A 810 -44.00 42.26 25.71
C ALA A 810 -43.01 42.22 26.87
N VAL A 811 -43.17 43.12 27.84
CA VAL A 811 -42.34 43.19 29.05
C VAL A 811 -43.16 42.67 30.24
N GLY A 812 -42.67 41.64 30.91
CA GLY A 812 -43.37 40.96 32.01
C GLY A 812 -42.72 41.15 33.38
N ASN A 813 -43.34 40.55 34.41
CA ASN A 813 -42.86 40.44 35.79
C ASN A 813 -42.09 41.66 36.31
N ASN A 814 -42.81 42.69 36.77
CA ASN A 814 -42.27 43.93 37.35
C ASN A 814 -41.22 44.65 36.47
N GLY A 815 -41.35 44.55 35.14
CA GLY A 815 -40.43 45.18 34.20
C GLY A 815 -39.10 44.45 34.01
N THR A 816 -38.98 43.20 34.48
CA THR A 816 -37.72 42.44 34.46
C THR A 816 -37.63 41.41 33.34
N SER A 817 -38.75 40.93 32.79
CA SER A 817 -38.74 39.91 31.73
C SER A 817 -39.12 40.44 30.35
N VAL A 818 -38.55 39.85 29.29
CA VAL A 818 -38.69 40.31 27.90
C VAL A 818 -39.15 39.17 27.00
N VAL A 819 -40.24 39.37 26.26
CA VAL A 819 -40.83 38.41 25.33
C VAL A 819 -40.85 38.99 23.92
N VAL A 820 -40.34 38.24 22.93
CA VAL A 820 -40.25 38.68 21.53
C VAL A 820 -40.63 37.51 20.59
N GLY A 821 -41.89 37.41 20.20
CA GLY A 821 -42.34 36.42 19.22
C GLY A 821 -43.77 35.91 19.45
N PRO A 822 -44.40 35.30 18.43
CA PRO A 822 -45.70 34.64 18.60
C PRO A 822 -45.59 33.50 19.62
N THR A 823 -46.58 33.39 20.52
CA THR A 823 -46.68 32.37 21.59
C THR A 823 -45.43 32.16 22.45
N ALA A 824 -44.51 33.12 22.48
CA ALA A 824 -43.35 33.10 23.36
C ALA A 824 -43.78 33.39 24.81
N THR A 825 -43.17 32.73 25.79
CA THR A 825 -43.60 32.75 27.20
C THR A 825 -42.41 32.96 28.12
N ALA A 826 -42.45 33.99 28.97
CA ALA A 826 -41.42 34.26 29.98
C ALA A 826 -42.09 34.34 31.36
N SER A 827 -41.96 33.29 32.17
CA SER A 827 -42.82 33.04 33.34
C SER A 827 -42.24 33.47 34.69
N ASN A 828 -40.96 33.89 34.74
CA ASN A 828 -40.24 34.12 35.99
C ASN A 828 -39.62 35.53 36.04
N THR A 829 -38.98 35.90 37.14
CA THR A 829 -38.27 37.19 37.24
C THR A 829 -37.01 37.16 36.37
N SER A 830 -36.69 38.28 35.72
CA SER A 830 -35.48 38.48 34.89
C SER A 830 -35.32 37.49 33.71
N THR A 831 -36.43 36.99 33.15
CA THR A 831 -36.40 36.01 32.04
C THR A 831 -36.48 36.64 30.65
N THR A 832 -35.84 36.05 29.64
CA THR A 832 -35.94 36.50 28.23
C THR A 832 -36.40 35.35 27.33
N ALA A 833 -37.44 35.54 26.51
CA ALA A 833 -37.97 34.55 25.56
C ALA A 833 -38.14 35.16 24.16
N ALA A 834 -37.21 34.89 23.25
CA ALA A 834 -37.16 35.50 21.91
C ALA A 834 -37.20 34.45 20.78
N GLY A 835 -38.38 34.28 20.17
CA GLY A 835 -38.64 33.33 19.09
C GLY A 835 -40.01 32.67 19.22
N ASN A 836 -40.60 32.27 18.10
CA ASN A 836 -41.92 31.61 18.05
C ASN A 836 -41.97 30.41 19.01
N ASN A 837 -42.95 30.33 19.92
CA ASN A 837 -43.08 29.24 20.90
C ASN A 837 -41.85 29.03 21.83
N SER A 838 -41.00 30.05 22.03
CA SER A 838 -39.90 30.00 23.00
C SER A 838 -40.40 30.15 24.45
N GLN A 839 -39.76 29.48 25.41
CA GLN A 839 -40.22 29.36 26.79
C GLN A 839 -39.06 29.57 27.79
N ALA A 840 -39.11 30.66 28.56
CA ALA A 840 -38.15 30.94 29.64
C ALA A 840 -38.89 30.94 30.99
N SER A 841 -38.83 29.81 31.71
CA SER A 841 -39.62 29.58 32.93
C SER A 841 -38.79 29.45 34.21
N GLY A 842 -37.47 29.27 34.10
CA GLY A 842 -36.56 29.35 35.23
C GLY A 842 -36.27 30.79 35.65
N LEU A 843 -36.04 31.06 36.93
CA LEU A 843 -35.58 32.37 37.42
C LEU A 843 -34.31 32.81 36.67
N ASN A 844 -34.22 34.06 36.19
CA ASN A 844 -33.08 34.57 35.39
C ASN A 844 -32.80 33.80 34.08
N ALA A 845 -33.74 33.02 33.52
CA ALA A 845 -33.48 32.18 32.35
C ALA A 845 -33.67 32.90 30.99
N THR A 846 -32.92 32.49 29.96
CA THR A 846 -32.96 33.07 28.60
C THR A 846 -33.18 31.99 27.54
N ALA A 847 -34.26 32.07 26.77
CA ALA A 847 -34.54 31.23 25.61
C ALA A 847 -34.54 32.09 24.33
N MET A 848 -33.74 31.71 23.33
CA MET A 848 -33.64 32.40 22.04
C MET A 848 -33.66 31.41 20.87
N GLY A 849 -34.52 31.66 19.89
CA GLY A 849 -34.85 30.75 18.79
C GLY A 849 -36.23 30.11 18.99
N ALA A 850 -36.87 29.72 17.88
CA ALA A 850 -38.19 29.09 17.93
C ALA A 850 -38.16 27.76 18.72
N ASP A 851 -39.23 27.42 19.45
CA ASP A 851 -39.33 26.20 20.26
C ASP A 851 -38.22 26.00 21.33
N ALA A 852 -37.41 27.03 21.62
CA ALA A 852 -36.33 26.96 22.61
C ALA A 852 -36.89 27.02 24.05
N VAL A 853 -36.36 26.21 24.97
CA VAL A 853 -36.85 26.08 26.35
C VAL A 853 -35.70 26.27 27.35
N ALA A 854 -35.82 27.26 28.23
CA ALA A 854 -34.90 27.55 29.33
C ALA A 854 -35.68 27.51 30.66
N SER A 855 -35.78 26.32 31.27
CA SER A 855 -36.60 26.09 32.47
C SER A 855 -35.80 26.01 33.78
N GLY A 856 -34.47 25.85 33.68
CA GLY A 856 -33.60 25.87 34.85
C GLY A 856 -33.33 27.30 35.35
N ALA A 857 -33.17 27.49 36.67
CA ALA A 857 -32.82 28.80 37.21
C ALA A 857 -31.42 29.23 36.73
N GLY A 858 -31.29 30.36 36.04
CA GLY A 858 -30.08 30.84 35.38
C GLY A 858 -29.73 30.10 34.08
N SER A 859 -30.67 29.38 33.47
CA SER A 859 -30.42 28.62 32.23
C SER A 859 -30.48 29.47 30.96
N VAL A 860 -29.75 29.08 29.92
CA VAL A 860 -29.64 29.81 28.64
C VAL A 860 -29.75 28.85 27.45
N ALA A 861 -30.88 28.83 26.73
CA ALA A 861 -31.10 28.04 25.52
C ALA A 861 -31.05 28.93 24.27
N VAL A 862 -30.14 28.67 23.33
CA VAL A 862 -29.90 29.51 22.14
C VAL A 862 -29.81 28.67 20.88
N GLY A 863 -30.91 28.60 20.13
CA GLY A 863 -31.08 27.84 18.89
C GLY A 863 -32.46 27.22 18.78
N LYS A 864 -32.98 26.98 17.56
CA LYS A 864 -34.32 26.40 17.39
C LYS A 864 -34.42 25.04 18.10
N GLY A 865 -35.38 24.89 19.02
CA GLY A 865 -35.60 23.66 19.78
C GLY A 865 -34.51 23.32 20.81
N ALA A 866 -33.62 24.27 21.16
CA ALA A 866 -32.64 24.07 22.22
C ALA A 866 -33.32 23.98 23.60
N LYS A 867 -32.84 23.11 24.50
CA LYS A 867 -33.43 22.89 25.83
C LYS A 867 -32.38 22.94 26.93
N ALA A 868 -32.46 23.93 27.82
CA ALA A 868 -31.65 24.03 29.03
C ALA A 868 -32.56 23.88 30.25
N THR A 869 -32.67 22.66 30.78
CA THR A 869 -33.65 22.35 31.83
C THR A 869 -33.10 22.53 33.25
N GLU A 870 -31.78 22.41 33.40
CA GLU A 870 -31.12 22.43 34.70
C GLU A 870 -30.58 23.81 35.10
N ALA A 871 -30.39 24.02 36.41
CA ALA A 871 -29.92 25.29 36.94
C ALA A 871 -28.51 25.68 36.42
N ASN A 872 -28.34 26.95 36.05
CA ASN A 872 -27.09 27.51 35.52
C ASN A 872 -26.51 26.70 34.33
N SER A 873 -27.38 26.22 33.44
CA SER A 873 -27.01 25.41 32.27
C SER A 873 -27.24 26.13 30.94
N VAL A 874 -26.40 25.89 29.94
CA VAL A 874 -26.44 26.55 28.64
C VAL A 874 -26.59 25.52 27.52
N ALA A 875 -27.67 25.59 26.74
CA ALA A 875 -27.89 24.77 25.55
C ALA A 875 -27.68 25.63 24.28
N LEU A 876 -26.53 25.46 23.63
CA LEU A 876 -26.08 26.30 22.52
C LEU A 876 -26.15 25.54 21.18
N GLY A 877 -26.87 26.11 20.21
CA GLY A 877 -27.12 25.49 18.90
C GLY A 877 -28.52 24.87 18.78
N GLN A 878 -28.96 24.69 17.53
CA GLN A 878 -30.26 24.11 17.19
C GLN A 878 -30.42 22.70 17.80
N GLY A 879 -31.51 22.45 18.52
CA GLY A 879 -31.81 21.13 19.12
C GLY A 879 -30.81 20.66 20.19
N SER A 880 -29.93 21.52 20.69
CA SER A 880 -29.01 21.18 21.78
C SER A 880 -29.76 20.98 23.09
N VAL A 881 -29.28 20.08 23.95
CA VAL A 881 -29.89 19.78 25.26
C VAL A 881 -28.83 19.90 26.34
N ALA A 882 -29.11 20.69 27.37
CA ALA A 882 -28.33 20.81 28.60
C ALA A 882 -29.17 20.27 29.77
N ASP A 883 -28.89 19.01 30.10
CA ASP A 883 -29.55 18.15 31.09
C ASP A 883 -28.72 17.99 32.38
N ARG A 884 -27.74 18.87 32.58
CA ARG A 884 -26.92 18.93 33.80
C ARG A 884 -26.70 20.37 34.26
N ALA A 885 -26.89 20.61 35.56
CA ALA A 885 -26.64 21.92 36.16
C ALA A 885 -25.15 22.34 36.02
N ASN A 886 -24.91 23.65 35.98
CA ASN A 886 -23.57 24.25 35.84
C ASN A 886 -22.79 23.67 34.63
N SER A 887 -23.39 23.70 33.44
CA SER A 887 -22.77 23.11 32.23
C SER A 887 -23.10 23.88 30.95
N VAL A 888 -22.26 23.72 29.92
CA VAL A 888 -22.54 24.19 28.55
C VAL A 888 -22.59 22.97 27.64
N SER A 889 -23.70 22.81 26.91
CA SER A 889 -23.90 21.75 25.92
C SER A 889 -24.09 22.35 24.53
N VAL A 890 -23.31 21.86 23.56
CA VAL A 890 -23.33 22.32 22.16
C VAL A 890 -24.12 21.39 21.23
N GLY A 891 -24.79 20.38 21.78
CA GLY A 891 -25.50 19.35 21.02
C GLY A 891 -26.45 18.54 21.91
N SER A 892 -26.81 17.34 21.48
CA SER A 892 -27.62 16.39 22.25
C SER A 892 -26.98 14.99 22.24
N ALA A 893 -27.52 14.05 23.02
CA ALA A 893 -27.08 12.65 23.02
C ALA A 893 -27.16 11.97 21.63
N THR A 894 -27.97 12.48 20.71
CA THR A 894 -28.14 11.98 19.35
C THR A 894 -27.57 12.92 18.26
N ASN A 895 -27.00 14.06 18.65
CA ASN A 895 -26.47 15.07 17.72
C ASN A 895 -25.38 15.92 18.41
N GLN A 896 -24.20 15.34 18.58
CA GLN A 896 -23.01 16.03 19.13
C GLN A 896 -22.40 16.98 18.09
N ARG A 897 -21.79 18.07 18.54
CA ARG A 897 -21.08 19.03 17.67
C ARG A 897 -19.61 19.16 18.05
N GLN A 898 -18.76 19.31 17.02
CA GLN A 898 -17.36 19.65 17.21
C GLN A 898 -17.23 21.12 17.64
N ILE A 899 -16.35 21.38 18.60
CA ILE A 899 -15.93 22.74 18.97
C ILE A 899 -14.58 22.98 18.28
N THR A 900 -14.57 23.82 17.25
CA THR A 900 -13.38 24.13 16.44
C THR A 900 -12.72 25.43 16.89
N ASN A 901 -11.51 25.70 16.40
CA ASN A 901 -10.72 26.90 16.71
C ASN A 901 -10.39 27.11 18.21
N VAL A 902 -10.37 26.02 18.99
CA VAL A 902 -9.96 26.04 20.41
C VAL A 902 -8.43 26.24 20.50
N ALA A 903 -8.02 27.42 20.98
CA ALA A 903 -6.62 27.70 21.29
C ALA A 903 -6.09 26.79 22.41
N ALA A 904 -4.77 26.71 22.58
CA ALA A 904 -4.17 25.91 23.63
C ALA A 904 -4.55 26.48 25.02
N GLY A 905 -5.18 25.66 25.86
CA GLY A 905 -5.54 26.03 27.23
C GLY A 905 -4.31 26.29 28.10
N THR A 906 -4.37 27.35 28.91
CA THR A 906 -3.26 27.84 29.75
C THR A 906 -3.55 27.76 31.24
N GLN A 907 -4.83 27.66 31.62
CA GLN A 907 -5.32 27.47 32.98
C GLN A 907 -5.94 26.09 33.16
N LEU A 908 -6.05 25.61 34.41
CA LEU A 908 -6.55 24.27 34.75
C LEU A 908 -8.03 24.03 34.39
N THR A 909 -8.77 25.08 34.03
CA THR A 909 -10.19 25.03 33.65
C THR A 909 -10.44 25.34 32.17
N ASP A 910 -9.38 25.55 31.38
CA ASP A 910 -9.50 25.80 29.95
C ASP A 910 -9.80 24.51 29.18
N ALA A 911 -10.46 24.62 28.02
CA ALA A 911 -10.68 23.46 27.15
C ALA A 911 -9.37 23.01 26.49
N VAL A 912 -8.92 21.79 26.80
CA VAL A 912 -7.75 21.17 26.18
C VAL A 912 -8.05 20.85 24.72
N ASN A 913 -7.24 21.39 23.79
CA ASN A 913 -7.40 21.09 22.37
C ASN A 913 -6.70 19.77 21.98
N VAL A 914 -7.03 19.23 20.80
CA VAL A 914 -6.50 17.92 20.34
C VAL A 914 -4.97 17.94 20.17
N GLY A 915 -4.37 19.11 19.87
CA GLY A 915 -2.92 19.28 19.83
C GLY A 915 -2.29 19.02 21.20
N GLN A 916 -2.74 19.74 22.24
CA GLN A 916 -2.25 19.56 23.61
C GLN A 916 -2.46 18.13 24.14
N LEU A 917 -3.57 17.49 23.79
CA LEU A 917 -3.82 16.09 24.15
C LEU A 917 -2.84 15.15 23.45
N ASN A 918 -2.57 15.34 22.17
CA ASN A 918 -1.60 14.54 21.40
C ASN A 918 -0.16 14.78 21.85
N ASP A 919 0.23 16.02 22.16
CA ASP A 919 1.54 16.37 22.70
C ASP A 919 1.77 15.72 24.07
N GLY A 920 0.76 15.84 24.96
CA GLY A 920 0.78 15.21 26.28
C GLY A 920 0.83 13.69 26.21
N LEU A 921 0.02 13.07 25.34
CA LEU A 921 0.01 11.62 25.12
C LEU A 921 1.33 11.13 24.51
N SER A 922 1.90 11.86 23.55
CA SER A 922 3.21 11.54 22.97
C SER A 922 4.31 11.62 24.01
N GLY A 923 4.31 12.67 24.85
CA GLY A 923 5.23 12.79 25.99
C GLY A 923 5.10 11.64 27.00
N VAL A 924 3.88 11.16 27.29
CA VAL A 924 3.65 9.98 28.14
C VAL A 924 4.14 8.69 27.47
N VAL A 925 3.92 8.52 26.17
CA VAL A 925 4.37 7.35 25.41
C VAL A 925 5.90 7.30 25.33
N ASP A 926 6.56 8.42 25.05
CA ASP A 926 8.02 8.48 24.95
C ASP A 926 8.70 8.42 26.33
N TRP A 927 8.07 8.96 27.38
CA TRP A 927 8.49 8.68 28.76
C TRP A 927 8.37 7.19 29.10
N SER A 928 7.27 6.54 28.72
CA SER A 928 7.02 5.12 28.97
C SER A 928 8.02 4.22 28.23
N ARG A 929 8.34 4.54 26.97
CA ARG A 929 9.41 3.88 26.19
C ARG A 929 10.75 4.00 26.90
N ASN A 930 11.23 5.23 27.13
CA ASN A 930 12.53 5.48 27.78
C ASN A 930 12.64 4.84 29.17
N TYR A 931 11.57 4.87 29.96
CA TYR A 931 11.51 4.20 31.27
C TYR A 931 11.60 2.67 31.14
N THR A 932 10.84 2.09 30.20
CA THR A 932 10.82 0.65 29.94
C THR A 932 12.18 0.17 29.43
N ASP A 933 12.74 0.81 28.41
CA ASP A 933 14.03 0.45 27.81
C ASP A 933 15.18 0.56 28.82
N THR A 934 15.16 1.61 29.66
CA THR A 934 16.12 1.77 30.76
C THR A 934 16.01 0.62 31.76
N ARG A 935 14.80 0.19 32.14
CA ARG A 935 14.60 -0.92 33.08
C ARG A 935 14.92 -2.27 32.46
N VAL A 936 14.53 -2.53 31.21
CA VAL A 936 14.88 -3.76 30.48
C VAL A 936 16.41 -3.88 30.36
N GLY A 937 17.10 -2.81 29.98
CA GLY A 937 18.57 -2.79 29.96
C GLY A 937 19.22 -2.92 31.34
N GLN A 938 18.58 -2.51 32.44
CA GLN A 938 19.06 -2.82 33.79
C GLN A 938 18.83 -4.30 34.17
N VAL A 939 17.69 -4.88 33.76
CA VAL A 939 17.36 -6.29 34.01
C VAL A 939 18.27 -7.23 33.23
N ASP A 940 18.54 -7.00 31.94
CA ASP A 940 19.44 -7.84 31.12
C ASP A 940 20.87 -7.86 31.67
N ARG A 941 21.39 -6.71 32.13
CA ARG A 941 22.71 -6.62 32.79
C ARG A 941 22.72 -7.30 34.16
N ARG A 942 21.66 -7.17 34.96
CA ARG A 942 21.54 -7.92 36.24
C ARG A 942 21.38 -9.42 36.04
N ALA A 943 20.65 -9.86 35.02
CA ALA A 943 20.54 -11.26 34.65
C ALA A 943 21.88 -11.82 34.17
N SER A 944 22.61 -11.09 33.31
CA SER A 944 23.95 -11.47 32.85
C SER A 944 24.96 -11.53 34.01
N ALA A 945 24.89 -10.60 34.97
CA ALA A 945 25.69 -10.63 36.19
C ALA A 945 25.31 -11.81 37.11
N GLY A 946 24.02 -12.17 37.20
CA GLY A 946 23.56 -13.35 37.91
C GLY A 946 24.02 -14.67 37.27
N VAL A 947 24.05 -14.74 35.94
CA VAL A 947 24.63 -15.88 35.21
C VAL A 947 26.15 -15.97 35.45
N ALA A 948 26.87 -14.84 35.47
CA ALA A 948 28.28 -14.83 35.88
C ALA A 948 28.44 -15.37 37.31
N ALA A 949 27.65 -14.91 38.29
CA ALA A 949 27.69 -15.42 39.66
C ALA A 949 27.43 -16.95 39.74
N ALA A 950 26.48 -17.46 38.95
CA ALA A 950 26.23 -18.90 38.85
C ALA A 950 27.43 -19.67 38.23
N MET A 951 28.06 -19.13 37.18
CA MET A 951 29.26 -19.71 36.56
C MET A 951 30.49 -19.68 37.50
N ALA A 952 30.62 -18.65 38.33
CA ALA A 952 31.62 -18.63 39.39
C ALA A 952 31.31 -19.71 40.45
N MET A 953 30.07 -19.77 40.96
CA MET A 953 29.70 -20.76 41.99
C MET A 953 29.77 -22.22 41.51
N SER A 954 29.54 -22.50 40.23
CA SER A 954 29.67 -23.85 39.66
C SER A 954 31.12 -24.30 39.47
N SER A 955 32.05 -23.36 39.24
CA SER A 955 33.48 -23.64 39.08
C SER A 955 34.27 -23.72 40.40
N LEU A 956 33.60 -23.54 41.56
CA LEU A 956 34.23 -23.75 42.86
C LEU A 956 34.53 -25.24 43.11
N PRO A 957 35.79 -25.61 43.44
CA PRO A 957 36.14 -26.97 43.86
C PRO A 957 35.32 -27.47 45.07
N GLN A 958 35.42 -28.76 45.36
CA GLN A 958 34.84 -29.38 46.56
C GLN A 958 35.85 -30.32 47.24
N ALA A 959 35.55 -30.73 48.47
CA ALA A 959 36.23 -31.83 49.14
C ALA A 959 35.96 -33.17 48.42
N TYR A 960 36.92 -34.09 48.49
CA TYR A 960 36.86 -35.41 47.82
C TYR A 960 37.24 -36.59 48.73
N GLN A 961 37.68 -36.35 49.97
CA GLN A 961 38.04 -37.39 50.95
C GLN A 961 37.21 -37.28 52.25
N PRO A 962 36.99 -38.37 53.00
CA PRO A 962 36.33 -38.32 54.31
C PRO A 962 37.02 -37.37 55.30
N ASP A 963 36.22 -36.75 56.16
CA ASP A 963 36.55 -35.60 57.05
C ASP A 963 37.15 -34.35 56.37
N GLN A 964 37.60 -34.42 55.12
CA GLN A 964 38.26 -33.31 54.44
C GLN A 964 37.36 -32.07 54.33
N SER A 965 37.89 -30.93 54.76
CA SER A 965 37.37 -29.59 54.46
C SER A 965 38.14 -29.00 53.28
N ALA A 966 37.44 -28.41 52.31
CA ALA A 966 38.04 -27.69 51.18
C ALA A 966 37.42 -26.29 51.04
N ALA A 967 38.26 -25.28 50.85
CA ALA A 967 37.87 -23.90 50.55
C ALA A 967 38.37 -23.50 49.16
N GLY A 968 37.59 -22.70 48.43
CA GLY A 968 37.92 -22.28 47.07
C GLY A 968 37.42 -20.87 46.75
N VAL A 969 38.03 -20.27 45.73
CA VAL A 969 37.64 -19.00 45.11
C VAL A 969 37.63 -19.16 43.59
N SER A 970 36.69 -18.51 42.92
CA SER A 970 36.54 -18.55 41.47
C SER A 970 36.15 -17.19 40.91
N LEU A 971 36.46 -16.97 39.63
CA LEU A 971 36.18 -15.74 38.88
C LEU A 971 35.52 -16.11 37.55
N SER A 972 34.60 -15.27 37.09
CA SER A 972 33.86 -15.50 35.84
C SER A 972 33.59 -14.20 35.09
N SER A 973 33.30 -14.32 33.80
CA SER A 973 32.87 -13.23 32.92
C SER A 973 31.80 -13.74 31.97
N PHE A 974 30.68 -13.02 31.86
CA PHE A 974 29.57 -13.37 30.97
C PHE A 974 28.94 -12.10 30.38
N ARG A 975 28.95 -11.99 29.04
CA ARG A 975 28.40 -10.87 28.26
C ARG A 975 28.85 -9.46 28.71
N GLY A 976 30.03 -9.35 29.33
CA GLY A 976 30.62 -8.10 29.81
C GLY A 976 30.42 -7.82 31.31
N GLU A 977 29.62 -8.61 32.00
CA GLU A 977 29.54 -8.62 33.48
C GLU A 977 30.54 -9.63 34.05
N GLN A 978 31.00 -9.40 35.29
CA GLN A 978 31.95 -10.27 35.98
C GLN A 978 31.45 -10.62 37.37
N ALA A 979 31.85 -11.78 37.89
CA ALA A 979 31.54 -12.18 39.26
C ALA A 979 32.68 -12.94 39.91
N ILE A 980 32.78 -12.78 41.23
CA ILE A 980 33.62 -13.58 42.12
C ILE A 980 32.72 -14.49 42.96
N ALA A 981 33.15 -15.72 43.20
CA ALA A 981 32.55 -16.59 44.20
C ALA A 981 33.61 -17.18 45.12
N VAL A 982 33.20 -17.44 46.35
CA VAL A 982 33.97 -18.16 47.37
C VAL A 982 33.10 -19.28 47.92
N GLY A 983 33.70 -20.40 48.31
CA GLY A 983 32.94 -21.49 48.91
C GLY A 983 33.77 -22.39 49.80
N VAL A 984 33.08 -23.04 50.71
CA VAL A 984 33.61 -24.07 51.60
C VAL A 984 32.79 -25.35 51.45
N SER A 985 33.42 -26.49 51.58
CA SER A 985 32.77 -27.79 51.60
C SER A 985 33.47 -28.72 52.58
N LYS A 986 32.72 -29.66 53.17
CA LYS A 986 33.26 -30.70 54.04
C LYS A 986 32.52 -32.01 53.78
N ILE A 987 33.27 -33.12 53.73
CA ILE A 987 32.71 -34.46 53.79
C ILE A 987 32.75 -34.93 55.25
N SER A 988 31.73 -35.66 55.69
CA SER A 988 31.72 -36.27 57.03
C SER A 988 32.86 -37.27 57.22
N GLU A 989 33.29 -37.48 58.47
CA GLU A 989 34.27 -38.51 58.84
C GLU A 989 33.89 -39.91 58.32
N SER A 990 32.58 -40.20 58.30
CA SER A 990 32.01 -41.43 57.73
C SER A 990 32.02 -41.53 56.20
N GLY A 991 32.46 -40.49 55.48
CA GLY A 991 32.43 -40.40 54.01
C GLY A 991 31.05 -40.18 53.37
N ARG A 992 29.96 -40.46 54.10
CA ARG A 992 28.60 -40.55 53.52
C ARG A 992 27.91 -39.22 53.24
N TYR A 993 28.30 -38.11 53.87
CA TYR A 993 27.62 -36.83 53.71
C TYR A 993 28.58 -35.73 53.23
N LEU A 994 28.26 -35.10 52.11
CA LEU A 994 28.94 -33.91 51.59
C LEU A 994 28.08 -32.68 51.88
N PHE A 995 28.67 -31.66 52.49
CA PHE A 995 28.07 -30.33 52.65
C PHE A 995 28.88 -29.30 51.86
N LYS A 996 28.22 -28.35 51.20
CA LYS A 996 28.84 -27.26 50.44
C LYS A 996 28.07 -25.94 50.65
N VAL A 997 28.80 -24.87 50.94
CA VAL A 997 28.29 -23.51 51.14
C VAL A 997 29.08 -22.58 50.23
N ASN A 998 28.39 -21.93 49.30
CA ASN A 998 28.96 -20.98 48.34
C ASN A 998 28.36 -19.58 48.58
N ALA A 999 29.17 -18.54 48.38
CA ALA A 999 28.74 -17.15 48.32
C ALA A 999 29.36 -16.46 47.09
N SER A 1000 28.68 -15.45 46.54
CA SER A 1000 29.08 -14.77 45.31
C SER A 1000 28.74 -13.28 45.33
N ALA A 1001 29.49 -12.50 44.57
CA ALA A 1001 29.29 -11.06 44.37
C ALA A 1001 29.61 -10.66 42.92
N THR A 1002 28.91 -9.65 42.40
CA THR A 1002 28.93 -9.26 40.98
C THR A 1002 29.42 -7.83 40.73
N THR A 1003 29.76 -7.52 39.48
CA THR A 1003 30.00 -6.15 38.97
C THR A 1003 28.81 -5.18 39.13
N ARG A 1004 27.63 -5.66 39.53
CA ARG A 1004 26.44 -4.86 39.80
C ARG A 1004 26.14 -4.67 41.29
N GLY A 1005 27.01 -5.18 42.17
CA GLY A 1005 26.85 -5.09 43.63
C GLY A 1005 25.81 -6.06 44.20
N ASP A 1006 25.15 -6.86 43.35
CA ASP A 1006 24.26 -7.93 43.75
C ASP A 1006 25.09 -9.13 44.24
N ALA A 1007 24.65 -9.77 45.32
CA ALA A 1007 25.32 -10.89 45.98
C ALA A 1007 24.33 -12.05 46.23
N GLY A 1008 24.83 -13.29 46.19
CA GLY A 1008 24.01 -14.50 46.33
C GLY A 1008 24.72 -15.62 47.08
N VAL A 1009 23.96 -16.40 47.85
CA VAL A 1009 24.45 -17.52 48.68
C VAL A 1009 23.69 -18.79 48.29
N ALA A 1010 24.40 -19.92 48.22
CA ALA A 1010 23.83 -21.23 47.94
C ALA A 1010 24.39 -22.27 48.92
N VAL A 1011 23.54 -23.18 49.38
CA VAL A 1011 23.91 -24.29 50.27
C VAL A 1011 23.38 -25.59 49.67
N GLY A 1012 24.22 -26.62 49.67
CA GLY A 1012 23.86 -27.97 49.24
C GLY A 1012 24.35 -29.01 50.23
N ALA A 1013 23.55 -30.06 50.41
CA ALA A 1013 23.93 -31.27 51.13
C ALA A 1013 23.58 -32.49 50.26
N GLY A 1014 24.48 -33.47 50.20
CA GLY A 1014 24.30 -34.70 49.45
C GLY A 1014 24.72 -35.92 50.28
N MET A 1015 23.96 -37.02 50.15
CA MET A 1015 24.33 -38.30 50.74
C MET A 1015 24.85 -39.23 49.64
N VAL A 1016 25.98 -39.88 49.89
CA VAL A 1016 26.56 -40.95 49.09
C VAL A 1016 26.47 -42.24 49.91
N TRP A 1017 26.04 -43.34 49.28
CA TRP A 1017 25.67 -44.61 49.94
C TRP A 1017 26.46 -45.79 49.40
#